data_AF-A0A1I3FR28-F1
#
_entry.id   AF-A0A1I3FR28-F1
#
_cell.length_a   1.000
_cell.length_b   1.000
_cell.length_c   1.000
_cell.angle_alpha   90.00
_cell.angle_beta   90.00
_cell.angle_gamma   90.00
#
_symmetry.space_group_name_H-M   'P 1'
#
loop_
_entity.id
_entity.type
_entity.pdbx_description
1 polymer ?
#
loop_
_entity_poly.entity_id
_entity_poly.type
_entity_poly.pdbx_seq_one_letter_code
_entity_poly.pdbx_strand_id
1 'polypeptide(L)'
;MRTSIRTAGAVTLAAALLATACSPTETEPGASRTTPVDLGNIKLVSYRGCDDMLAGLRAATAKQVGPWGLGGPQIMYMEARSDVATARGKSSAPEHSTTNVHEAGVDEPDLVKTDGNRVITVNRGVLRVVDAATRKVTGTLKLVDPEQAWAPADLLVSGDRALVLFSGGGIIPFGAMAKRPASPGPRYVLIDLSGEPKVIGSLTPNGSHVDARMIGSTVRLVVRSQPEINFPDAGPDVSENERTRLNADIVKKAPLEAWLPKFETTDAKGVTSTGSVKCDQVSHPAEYTGSSMLTVHSFDLSQGLAETTPISVAADGDTVYGTGSSLYVTSNPRWWWPRPIESPVIDDAPAATATAQAPQVEPAPTEPTVTVTPAPAPVPTGTPSADASVTVMPVPAPTDTPAPTDAPVTVTPAPTSAPPTPEPVKTPVEPPEETEVHRFDIGAAGAPRYVASGKVPGRLLNQYSLSEHEGHLRVATTSTSGQDSSSAVYVLKADTLNKVGEVGGLGAGERIYSVRFIGPVGYVVTFKQVDPLYTLDLRDPAAPRKTGELKITGYSAYLHPAGDGRLIGLGQEASEKGRTLGTQVSLFDVGDPANPRRLSQMFQKDSGSEAEWDPHAFLYWAKTGTAVLPLNTWNGTEQTNGAALVLKIDESAVTKVGTIVHARPKPAGNARFAPYDPGIRRSIVIGDSLWTVSDLGLKVNALNDLADQAWIPFDQTS
;
A
#
# COMPACT_ATOMS: atom_id res chain seq x y z
N MET A 1 -51.68 -17.73 35.82
CA MET A 1 -51.88 -18.13 37.23
C MET A 1 -50.58 -17.90 38.01
N ARG A 2 -50.67 -17.59 39.31
CA ARG A 2 -49.68 -17.82 40.41
C ARG A 2 -48.17 -17.61 40.09
N THR A 3 -47.49 -16.55 40.56
CA THR A 3 -46.95 -16.30 41.94
C THR A 3 -45.85 -17.28 42.40
N SER A 4 -44.75 -16.91 43.07
CA SER A 4 -44.26 -15.59 43.55
C SER A 4 -42.86 -15.62 44.21
N ILE A 5 -42.18 -14.45 44.24
CA ILE A 5 -41.43 -13.83 45.36
C ILE A 5 -40.14 -14.49 45.98
N ARG A 6 -39.05 -13.71 45.88
CA ARG A 6 -37.93 -13.38 46.83
C ARG A 6 -37.85 -14.10 48.20
N THR A 7 -36.62 -14.47 48.61
CA THR A 7 -35.71 -13.80 49.60
C THR A 7 -34.41 -14.64 49.71
N ALA A 8 -33.18 -14.15 49.92
CA ALA A 8 -32.59 -13.02 50.66
C ALA A 8 -32.40 -13.26 52.18
N GLY A 9 -31.13 -13.44 52.62
CA GLY A 9 -30.72 -13.52 54.02
C GLY A 9 -29.20 -13.64 54.16
N ALA A 10 -28.58 -12.86 55.06
CA ALA A 10 -27.12 -12.82 55.26
C ALA A 10 -26.75 -12.39 56.71
N VAL A 11 -25.86 -13.15 57.36
CA VAL A 11 -25.29 -12.94 58.72
C VAL A 11 -23.92 -13.67 58.72
N THR A 12 -22.77 -13.05 58.44
CA THR A 12 -21.88 -12.17 59.25
C THR A 12 -21.05 -12.86 60.37
N LEU A 13 -19.71 -12.84 60.19
CA LEU A 13 -18.62 -12.98 61.18
C LEU A 13 -18.50 -14.35 61.92
N ALA A 14 -17.35 -14.79 62.43
CA ALA A 14 -16.08 -14.11 62.74
C ALA A 14 -14.83 -14.98 62.39
N ALA A 15 -13.62 -14.48 62.70
CA ALA A 15 -12.34 -15.12 62.35
C ALA A 15 -11.53 -15.60 63.58
N ALA A 16 -10.64 -16.58 63.37
CA ALA A 16 -9.53 -16.91 64.26
C ALA A 16 -8.36 -17.51 63.45
N LEU A 17 -7.11 -17.07 63.73
CA LEU A 17 -5.91 -17.75 63.23
C LEU A 17 -5.47 -18.81 64.23
N LEU A 18 -4.98 -19.95 63.73
CA LEU A 18 -4.02 -20.80 64.43
C LEU A 18 -3.06 -21.39 63.38
N ALA A 19 -1.76 -21.27 63.63
CA ALA A 19 -0.72 -21.78 62.75
C ALA A 19 -0.04 -23.00 63.39
N THR A 20 -0.02 -24.11 62.67
CA THR A 20 0.83 -25.27 62.96
C THR A 20 1.41 -25.80 61.64
N ALA A 21 2.69 -26.16 61.65
CA ALA A 21 3.38 -26.72 60.50
C ALA A 21 3.80 -28.17 60.79
N CYS A 22 3.46 -29.08 59.87
CA CYS A 22 4.09 -30.39 59.70
C CYS A 22 3.87 -30.86 58.26
N SER A 23 4.86 -31.56 57.71
CA SER A 23 4.91 -31.90 56.28
C SER A 23 4.10 -33.15 55.93
N PRO A 24 3.46 -33.21 54.75
CA PRO A 24 3.02 -34.45 54.12
C PRO A 24 4.09 -35.00 53.17
N THR A 25 4.38 -36.29 53.25
CA THR A 25 5.08 -37.05 52.19
C THR A 25 4.11 -37.44 51.07
N GLU A 26 4.64 -37.95 49.96
CA GLU A 26 3.95 -38.07 48.67
C GLU A 26 2.70 -38.98 48.66
N THR A 27 1.68 -38.55 47.91
CA THR A 27 0.85 -39.44 47.08
C THR A 27 0.29 -38.61 45.91
N GLU A 28 0.69 -38.88 44.66
CA GLU A 28 0.02 -38.30 43.48
C GLU A 28 -1.32 -39.00 43.21
N PRO A 29 -2.25 -38.34 42.49
CA PRO A 29 -2.29 -38.62 41.05
C PRO A 29 -2.61 -37.40 40.16
N GLY A 30 -1.88 -37.31 39.04
CA GLY A 30 -2.53 -37.11 37.74
C GLY A 30 -3.26 -35.78 37.47
N ALA A 31 -2.61 -34.64 37.71
CA ALA A 31 -2.96 -33.39 37.04
C ALA A 31 -1.78 -32.97 36.13
N SER A 32 -1.99 -32.98 34.81
CA SER A 32 -0.97 -32.51 33.86
C SER A 32 -0.73 -31.03 34.11
N ARG A 33 0.38 -30.70 34.79
CA ARG A 33 0.85 -29.31 34.90
C ARG A 33 1.13 -28.83 33.49
N THR A 34 0.26 -27.98 32.96
CA THR A 34 0.56 -27.17 31.78
C THR A 34 1.90 -26.50 32.03
N THR A 35 2.87 -26.76 31.14
CA THR A 35 4.13 -26.03 31.15
C THR A 35 3.80 -24.53 31.14
N PRO A 36 4.46 -23.70 31.97
CA PRO A 36 4.32 -22.26 31.86
C PRO A 36 4.55 -21.86 30.41
N VAL A 37 3.57 -21.20 29.80
CA VAL A 37 3.71 -20.68 28.44
C VAL A 37 4.91 -19.74 28.48
N ASP A 38 5.90 -19.99 27.62
CA ASP A 38 6.98 -19.03 27.42
C ASP A 38 6.36 -17.79 26.77
N LEU A 39 6.18 -16.74 27.57
CA LEU A 39 5.62 -15.46 27.14
C LEU A 39 6.67 -14.62 26.40
N GLY A 40 7.58 -15.27 25.65
CA GLY A 40 8.65 -14.68 24.87
C GLY A 40 8.16 -13.47 24.06
N ASN A 41 8.63 -12.30 24.47
CA ASN A 41 8.28 -10.97 23.94
C ASN A 41 6.82 -10.49 24.10
N ILE A 42 5.93 -11.22 24.80
CA ILE A 42 4.60 -10.71 25.15
C ILE A 42 4.72 -9.69 26.29
N LYS A 43 4.98 -8.43 25.91
CA LYS A 43 4.86 -7.29 26.80
C LYS A 43 3.88 -6.29 26.20
N LEU A 44 2.68 -6.21 26.77
CA LEU A 44 1.79 -5.08 26.54
C LEU A 44 2.48 -3.83 27.10
N VAL A 45 3.15 -3.06 26.23
CA VAL A 45 3.79 -1.79 26.62
C VAL A 45 2.77 -0.66 26.51
N SER A 46 1.79 -0.73 27.39
CA SER A 46 1.02 0.45 27.82
C SER A 46 1.89 1.28 28.76
N TYR A 47 1.91 2.59 28.57
CA TYR A 47 2.57 3.50 29.50
C TYR A 47 1.90 3.44 30.89
N ARG A 48 2.67 3.70 31.95
CA ARG A 48 2.20 3.68 33.34
C ARG A 48 1.33 4.90 33.72
N GLY A 49 1.30 5.91 32.85
CA GLY A 49 0.60 7.17 33.01
C GLY A 49 1.14 8.21 32.03
N CYS A 50 0.55 9.41 32.01
CA CYS A 50 0.90 10.43 31.01
C CYS A 50 2.37 10.89 31.08
N ASP A 51 2.98 10.93 32.27
CA ASP A 51 4.39 11.35 32.44
C ASP A 51 5.38 10.31 31.88
N ASP A 52 5.08 9.02 32.10
CA ASP A 52 5.84 7.88 31.57
C ASP A 52 5.76 7.85 30.03
N MET A 53 4.57 8.13 29.49
CA MET A 53 4.37 8.35 28.06
C MET A 53 5.17 9.53 27.52
N LEU A 54 5.07 10.70 28.15
CA LEU A 54 5.76 11.90 27.69
C LEU A 54 7.28 11.73 27.72
N ALA A 55 7.82 11.08 28.77
CA ALA A 55 9.22 10.74 28.85
C ALA A 55 9.65 9.76 27.73
N GLY A 56 8.87 8.70 27.50
CA GLY A 56 9.12 7.71 26.45
C GLY A 56 9.10 8.33 25.04
N LEU A 57 8.02 9.02 24.70
CA LEU A 57 7.84 9.71 23.41
C LEU A 57 8.94 10.74 23.14
N ARG A 58 9.29 11.59 24.12
CA ARG A 58 10.41 12.54 24.00
C ARG A 58 11.75 11.81 23.77
N ALA A 59 12.02 10.74 24.52
CA ALA A 59 13.27 9.99 24.44
C ALA A 59 13.42 9.12 23.18
N ALA A 60 12.31 8.69 22.57
CA ALA A 60 12.29 8.06 21.26
C ALA A 60 12.48 9.11 20.16
N THR A 61 11.60 10.12 20.12
CA THR A 61 11.55 11.14 19.07
C THR A 61 12.86 11.93 18.96
N ALA A 62 13.51 12.24 20.08
CA ALA A 62 14.78 12.99 20.10
C ALA A 62 15.99 12.20 19.54
N LYS A 63 15.82 10.91 19.20
CA LYS A 63 16.82 10.10 18.46
C LYS A 63 16.57 10.11 16.94
N GLN A 64 15.38 10.50 16.50
CA GLN A 64 14.90 10.40 15.12
C GLN A 64 14.79 11.76 14.42
N VAL A 65 14.72 12.85 15.20
CA VAL A 65 14.66 14.22 14.68
C VAL A 65 15.96 14.62 14.00
N GLY A 66 15.87 15.17 12.79
CA GLY A 66 17.00 15.61 11.98
C GLY A 66 17.19 17.13 11.97
N PRO A 67 18.05 17.66 11.07
CA PRO A 67 18.27 19.12 10.94
C PRO A 67 17.04 19.90 10.47
N TRP A 68 16.05 19.22 9.89
CA TRP A 68 14.81 19.78 9.35
C TRP A 68 13.55 19.38 10.15
N GLY A 69 13.71 18.85 11.36
CA GLY A 69 12.61 18.38 12.21
C GLY A 69 12.31 16.89 12.02
N LEU A 70 11.02 16.52 11.98
CA LEU A 70 10.56 15.12 11.86
C LEU A 70 10.34 14.65 10.41
N GLY A 71 11.09 15.23 9.46
CA GLY A 71 11.10 14.83 8.06
C GLY A 71 12.29 15.43 7.31
N GLY A 72 12.75 14.74 6.26
CA GLY A 72 13.80 15.24 5.35
C GLY A 72 13.25 16.07 4.19
N PRO A 73 14.14 16.68 3.37
CA PRO A 73 13.74 17.38 2.15
C PRO A 73 12.97 16.46 1.20
N GLN A 74 11.78 16.92 0.79
CA GLN A 74 10.80 16.10 0.07
C GLN A 74 11.20 15.89 -1.41
N ILE A 75 11.49 14.65 -1.79
CA ILE A 75 11.52 14.21 -3.19
C ILE A 75 10.30 13.30 -3.41
N MET A 76 9.32 13.74 -4.20
CA MET A 76 8.13 12.95 -4.48
C MET A 76 8.46 11.80 -5.44
N TYR A 77 8.26 10.57 -4.98
CA TYR A 77 8.15 9.39 -5.84
C TYR A 77 6.69 8.92 -5.88
N MET A 78 6.19 8.65 -7.08
CA MET A 78 4.90 7.98 -7.28
C MET A 78 5.11 6.47 -7.38
N GLU A 79 4.50 5.70 -6.49
CA GLU A 79 4.20 4.28 -6.69
C GLU A 79 2.71 4.03 -6.43
N ALA A 80 2.11 3.07 -7.15
CA ALA A 80 0.68 2.77 -7.07
C ALA A 80 0.36 1.78 -5.94
N ARG A 81 -0.77 2.00 -5.24
CA ARG A 81 -1.37 1.07 -4.26
C ARG A 81 -2.14 -0.04 -5.00
N SER A 82 -2.51 -1.16 -4.34
CA SER A 82 -3.14 -2.31 -5.04
C SER A 82 -3.82 -3.35 -4.13
N ASP A 83 -5.13 -3.28 -3.87
CA ASP A 83 -5.79 -4.09 -2.82
C ASP A 83 -7.03 -4.98 -3.20
N VAL A 84 -6.89 -6.27 -3.59
CA VAL A 84 -8.00 -7.27 -3.86
C VAL A 84 -7.90 -8.70 -3.30
N ALA A 85 -9.04 -9.39 -3.31
CA ALA A 85 -9.85 -9.70 -2.15
C ALA A 85 -10.53 -11.09 -2.26
N THR A 86 -10.49 -11.97 -1.23
CA THR A 86 -11.34 -13.19 -1.13
C THR A 86 -11.31 -13.87 0.25
N ALA A 87 -12.50 -14.30 0.69
CA ALA A 87 -12.68 -15.51 1.49
C ALA A 87 -13.71 -16.45 0.83
N ARG A 88 -13.78 -17.72 1.27
CA ARG A 88 -14.72 -18.73 0.75
C ARG A 88 -15.63 -19.26 1.87
N GLY A 89 -16.84 -18.70 1.97
CA GLY A 89 -17.88 -19.14 2.91
C GLY A 89 -19.16 -19.59 2.19
N LYS A 90 -19.79 -20.68 2.63
CA LYS A 90 -21.05 -21.18 2.03
C LYS A 90 -22.26 -20.40 2.54
N SER A 91 -22.50 -19.24 1.96
CA SER A 91 -23.79 -18.54 2.02
C SER A 91 -24.70 -18.98 0.86
N SER A 92 -26.01 -18.71 0.97
CA SER A 92 -26.91 -18.73 -0.19
C SER A 92 -26.45 -17.70 -1.23
N ALA A 93 -26.50 -18.06 -2.51
CA ALA A 93 -26.06 -17.16 -3.59
C ALA A 93 -26.87 -15.84 -3.57
N PRO A 94 -26.22 -14.66 -3.47
CA PRO A 94 -26.94 -13.39 -3.45
C PRO A 94 -27.55 -13.06 -4.83
N GLU A 95 -28.50 -12.14 -4.84
CA GLU A 95 -29.16 -11.66 -6.07
C GLU A 95 -28.44 -10.46 -6.71
N HIS A 96 -27.43 -9.91 -6.03
CA HIS A 96 -26.56 -8.83 -6.50
C HIS A 96 -25.10 -9.10 -6.12
N SER A 97 -24.16 -8.39 -6.74
CA SER A 97 -22.75 -8.36 -6.33
C SER A 97 -22.46 -7.11 -5.51
N THR A 98 -21.51 -7.23 -4.57
CA THR A 98 -20.75 -6.08 -4.06
C THR A 98 -19.60 -5.75 -5.03
N THR A 99 -18.75 -4.80 -4.67
CA THR A 99 -17.35 -4.77 -5.16
C THR A 99 -16.48 -5.71 -4.30
N ASN A 100 -15.24 -6.01 -4.73
CA ASN A 100 -14.40 -7.03 -4.07
C ASN A 100 -13.92 -6.55 -2.68
N VAL A 101 -13.96 -7.39 -1.64
CA VAL A 101 -13.50 -7.04 -0.27
C VAL A 101 -12.66 -8.16 0.38
N HIS A 102 -11.61 -7.85 1.17
CA HIS A 102 -10.59 -8.86 1.54
C HIS A 102 -11.19 -10.13 2.10
N GLU A 103 -11.94 -9.99 3.18
CA GLU A 103 -12.48 -11.08 3.98
C GLU A 103 -14.01 -11.05 3.93
N ALA A 104 -14.64 -12.22 3.87
CA ALA A 104 -16.10 -12.30 3.82
C ALA A 104 -16.72 -11.74 5.12
N GLY A 105 -17.57 -10.72 4.99
CA GLY A 105 -18.19 -10.03 6.12
C GLY A 105 -17.40 -8.83 6.65
N VAL A 106 -16.27 -8.48 6.00
CA VAL A 106 -15.54 -7.22 6.22
C VAL A 106 -15.67 -6.37 4.98
N ASP A 107 -16.34 -5.21 5.07
CA ASP A 107 -16.49 -4.26 3.97
C ASP A 107 -15.40 -3.19 4.00
N GLU A 108 -15.07 -2.66 2.82
CA GLU A 108 -13.98 -1.71 2.55
C GLU A 108 -14.55 -0.46 1.85
N PRO A 109 -14.02 0.75 2.09
CA PRO A 109 -14.46 1.95 1.37
C PRO A 109 -14.33 1.79 -0.15
N ASP A 110 -15.37 2.18 -0.89
CA ASP A 110 -15.32 2.23 -2.35
C ASP A 110 -16.29 3.27 -2.91
N LEU A 111 -16.07 3.76 -4.13
CA LEU A 111 -16.85 4.83 -4.78
C LEU A 111 -18.30 4.46 -5.12
N VAL A 112 -18.65 3.17 -5.03
CA VAL A 112 -20.02 2.65 -5.19
C VAL A 112 -20.31 1.52 -4.22
N LYS A 113 -21.53 1.50 -3.66
CA LYS A 113 -22.10 0.41 -2.86
C LYS A 113 -23.52 0.11 -3.31
N THR A 114 -24.00 -1.10 -3.03
CA THR A 114 -25.39 -1.51 -3.31
C THR A 114 -25.90 -2.46 -2.23
N ASP A 115 -27.21 -2.43 -2.02
CA ASP A 115 -27.98 -3.39 -1.21
C ASP A 115 -28.94 -4.24 -2.07
N GLY A 116 -28.77 -4.20 -3.41
CA GLY A 116 -29.64 -4.82 -4.40
C GLY A 116 -30.89 -4.01 -4.78
N ASN A 117 -31.37 -3.13 -3.89
CA ASN A 117 -32.51 -2.24 -4.18
C ASN A 117 -32.05 -0.84 -4.59
N ARG A 118 -30.91 -0.39 -4.05
CA ARG A 118 -30.29 0.92 -4.29
C ARG A 118 -28.86 0.76 -4.79
N VAL A 119 -28.43 1.69 -5.63
CA VAL A 119 -27.01 1.97 -5.91
C VAL A 119 -26.69 3.32 -5.26
N ILE A 120 -25.71 3.33 -4.37
CA ILE A 120 -25.24 4.52 -3.66
C ILE A 120 -23.82 4.79 -4.15
N THR A 121 -23.55 5.99 -4.63
CA THR A 121 -22.22 6.37 -5.14
C THR A 121 -21.90 7.80 -4.76
N VAL A 122 -20.63 8.08 -4.51
CA VAL A 122 -20.12 9.45 -4.40
C VAL A 122 -19.23 9.73 -5.60
N ASN A 123 -19.49 10.84 -6.30
CA ASN A 123 -18.65 11.27 -7.41
C ASN A 123 -18.59 12.80 -7.42
N ARG A 124 -17.36 13.34 -7.57
CA ARG A 124 -17.07 14.78 -7.54
C ARG A 124 -17.65 15.49 -6.31
N GLY A 125 -17.56 14.82 -5.15
CA GLY A 125 -18.08 15.28 -3.87
C GLY A 125 -19.61 15.43 -3.79
N VAL A 126 -20.35 14.78 -4.68
CA VAL A 126 -21.82 14.67 -4.64
C VAL A 126 -22.21 13.20 -4.48
N LEU A 127 -22.87 12.87 -3.37
CA LEU A 127 -23.49 11.56 -3.17
C LEU A 127 -24.81 11.49 -3.94
N ARG A 128 -25.05 10.35 -4.59
CA ARG A 128 -26.29 10.03 -5.31
C ARG A 128 -26.80 8.67 -4.86
N VAL A 129 -28.10 8.60 -4.59
CA VAL A 129 -28.85 7.37 -4.35
C VAL A 129 -29.71 7.11 -5.58
N VAL A 130 -29.60 5.93 -6.16
CA VAL A 130 -30.33 5.50 -7.35
C VAL A 130 -31.13 4.25 -7.02
N ASP A 131 -32.43 4.29 -7.25
CA ASP A 131 -33.30 3.11 -7.12
C ASP A 131 -33.08 2.16 -8.31
N ALA A 132 -32.75 0.91 -8.03
CA ALA A 132 -32.31 -0.06 -9.05
C ALA A 132 -33.48 -0.56 -9.93
N ALA A 133 -34.69 -0.61 -9.40
CA ALA A 133 -35.88 -1.10 -10.11
C ALA A 133 -36.42 -0.08 -11.11
N THR A 134 -36.57 1.19 -10.69
CA THR A 134 -37.06 2.30 -11.52
C THR A 134 -35.95 3.01 -12.30
N ARG A 135 -34.68 2.77 -11.94
CA ARG A 135 -33.47 3.33 -12.57
C ARG A 135 -33.43 4.86 -12.53
N LYS A 136 -33.86 5.42 -11.40
CA LYS A 136 -33.94 6.87 -11.16
C LYS A 136 -33.08 7.26 -9.97
N VAL A 137 -32.44 8.43 -10.06
CA VAL A 137 -31.88 9.10 -8.90
C VAL A 137 -33.03 9.47 -7.96
N THR A 138 -33.03 8.93 -6.75
CA THR A 138 -34.05 9.18 -5.72
C THR A 138 -33.57 10.15 -4.64
N GLY A 139 -32.26 10.39 -4.56
CA GLY A 139 -31.68 11.39 -3.69
C GLY A 139 -30.30 11.85 -4.15
N THR A 140 -30.01 13.13 -3.97
CA THR A 140 -28.72 13.75 -4.32
C THR A 140 -28.31 14.68 -3.17
N LEU A 141 -27.08 14.54 -2.68
CA LEU A 141 -26.55 15.37 -1.60
C LEU A 141 -25.13 15.86 -1.96
N LYS A 142 -24.96 17.17 -1.98
CA LYS A 142 -23.68 17.85 -2.20
C LYS A 142 -22.92 17.93 -0.87
N LEU A 143 -21.67 17.46 -0.86
CA LEU A 143 -20.86 17.30 0.37
C LEU A 143 -19.66 18.24 0.43
N VAL A 144 -19.24 18.79 -0.72
CA VAL A 144 -18.13 19.75 -0.85
C VAL A 144 -18.49 20.85 -1.87
N ASP A 145 -17.76 21.96 -1.83
CA ASP A 145 -17.89 23.03 -2.83
C ASP A 145 -17.31 22.63 -4.20
N PRO A 146 -17.76 23.23 -5.32
CA PRO A 146 -17.23 22.94 -6.66
C PRO A 146 -15.70 23.09 -6.78
N GLU A 147 -15.07 24.02 -6.03
CA GLU A 147 -13.60 24.18 -6.02
C GLU A 147 -12.87 23.01 -5.33
N GLN A 148 -13.58 22.14 -4.62
CA GLN A 148 -13.08 20.93 -3.95
C GLN A 148 -13.57 19.62 -4.60
N ALA A 149 -14.41 19.69 -5.63
CA ALA A 149 -15.02 18.54 -6.30
C ALA A 149 -14.04 17.63 -7.07
N TRP A 150 -12.74 17.93 -7.05
CA TRP A 150 -11.65 17.07 -7.55
C TRP A 150 -11.11 16.11 -6.47
N ALA A 151 -11.46 16.30 -5.19
CA ALA A 151 -11.02 15.42 -4.11
C ALA A 151 -11.69 14.04 -4.26
N PRO A 152 -10.92 12.93 -4.23
CA PRO A 152 -11.50 11.60 -4.22
C PRO A 152 -12.27 11.38 -2.91
N ALA A 153 -13.33 10.58 -3.00
CA ALA A 153 -14.12 10.16 -1.87
C ALA A 153 -14.65 8.75 -2.11
N ASP A 154 -14.68 7.97 -1.05
CA ASP A 154 -15.16 6.59 -1.02
C ASP A 154 -16.28 6.46 0.01
N LEU A 155 -17.06 5.37 0.00
CA LEU A 155 -18.12 5.18 0.98
C LEU A 155 -18.26 3.74 1.50
N LEU A 156 -18.77 3.67 2.73
CA LEU A 156 -19.24 2.47 3.43
C LEU A 156 -20.74 2.62 3.68
N VAL A 157 -21.54 1.55 3.50
CA VAL A 157 -23.01 1.59 3.65
C VAL A 157 -23.52 0.45 4.52
N SER A 158 -24.30 0.79 5.55
CA SER A 158 -24.98 -0.18 6.42
C SER A 158 -26.44 0.25 6.61
N GLY A 159 -27.37 -0.43 5.92
CA GLY A 159 -28.80 -0.10 5.94
C GLY A 159 -29.07 1.32 5.41
N ASP A 160 -29.71 2.17 6.22
CA ASP A 160 -29.97 3.57 5.88
C ASP A 160 -28.87 4.53 6.33
N ARG A 161 -27.62 4.05 6.46
CA ARG A 161 -26.47 4.88 6.86
C ARG A 161 -25.36 4.73 5.84
N ALA A 162 -24.88 5.86 5.32
CA ALA A 162 -23.64 5.91 4.56
C ALA A 162 -22.61 6.77 5.29
N LEU A 163 -21.38 6.26 5.40
CA LEU A 163 -20.21 7.06 5.74
C LEU A 163 -19.48 7.38 4.44
N VAL A 164 -19.29 8.66 4.13
CA VAL A 164 -18.43 9.12 3.02
C VAL A 164 -17.09 9.55 3.60
N LEU A 165 -16.01 9.04 3.02
CA LEU A 165 -14.64 9.23 3.47
C LEU A 165 -13.90 10.13 2.47
N PHE A 166 -13.59 11.37 2.86
CA PHE A 166 -12.67 12.24 2.14
C PHE A 166 -11.27 12.05 2.73
N SER A 167 -10.38 11.40 1.99
CA SER A 167 -9.08 10.93 2.50
C SER A 167 -8.04 12.03 2.76
N GLY A 168 -8.25 13.24 2.23
CA GLY A 168 -7.42 14.42 2.51
C GLY A 168 -6.17 14.59 1.63
N GLY A 169 -6.12 13.98 0.43
CA GLY A 169 -4.95 14.09 -0.45
C GLY A 169 -5.16 13.60 -1.88
N GLY A 170 -5.87 14.37 -2.72
CA GLY A 170 -5.98 14.13 -4.16
C GLY A 170 -4.88 14.84 -4.98
N ILE A 171 -4.71 14.45 -6.24
CA ILE A 171 -3.85 15.18 -7.18
C ILE A 171 -4.51 16.52 -7.52
N ILE A 172 -3.95 17.62 -7.02
CA ILE A 172 -4.38 18.98 -7.37
C ILE A 172 -4.09 19.23 -8.86
N PRO A 173 -5.09 19.51 -9.71
CA PRO A 173 -4.84 19.87 -11.11
C PRO A 173 -3.99 21.14 -11.20
N PHE A 174 -3.01 21.20 -12.11
CA PHE A 174 -2.04 22.32 -12.20
C PHE A 174 -2.69 23.72 -12.19
N GLY A 175 -3.86 23.89 -12.81
CA GLY A 175 -4.59 25.17 -12.82
C GLY A 175 -5.17 25.60 -11.46
N ALA A 176 -5.34 24.69 -10.51
CA ALA A 176 -5.88 24.97 -9.17
C ALA A 176 -4.80 25.44 -8.16
N MET A 177 -3.50 25.32 -8.49
CA MET A 177 -2.39 25.73 -7.61
C MET A 177 -2.42 27.21 -7.17
N ALA A 178 -3.14 28.07 -7.90
CA ALA A 178 -3.18 29.52 -7.67
C ALA A 178 -3.96 29.95 -6.41
N LYS A 179 -4.80 29.07 -5.83
CA LYS A 179 -5.43 29.27 -4.52
C LYS A 179 -5.00 28.13 -3.60
N ARG A 180 -4.29 28.45 -2.50
CA ARG A 180 -3.96 27.49 -1.44
C ARG A 180 -4.86 27.71 -0.21
N PRO A 181 -6.02 27.05 -0.09
CA PRO A 181 -6.37 26.53 1.23
C PRO A 181 -5.29 25.51 1.64
N ALA A 182 -5.07 25.31 2.94
CA ALA A 182 -4.40 24.08 3.36
C ALA A 182 -5.25 22.89 2.90
N SER A 183 -4.64 21.79 2.43
CA SER A 183 -5.41 20.57 2.16
C SER A 183 -6.11 20.18 3.47
N PRO A 184 -7.45 20.11 3.53
CA PRO A 184 -8.11 19.69 4.74
C PRO A 184 -7.64 18.27 5.08
N GLY A 185 -7.41 18.02 6.36
CA GLY A 185 -7.20 16.67 6.87
C GLY A 185 -8.39 15.76 6.55
N PRO A 186 -8.25 14.44 6.80
CA PRO A 186 -9.30 13.49 6.47
C PRO A 186 -10.63 13.89 7.13
N ARG A 187 -11.70 13.83 6.35
CA ARG A 187 -13.05 14.22 6.78
C ARG A 187 -14.01 13.09 6.47
N TYR A 188 -14.70 12.60 7.49
CA TYR A 188 -15.68 11.54 7.39
C TYR A 188 -17.06 12.11 7.65
N VAL A 189 -18.02 11.87 6.76
CA VAL A 189 -19.36 12.47 6.81
C VAL A 189 -20.41 11.35 6.89
N LEU A 190 -21.19 11.32 7.98
CA LEU A 190 -22.26 10.36 8.17
C LEU A 190 -23.57 10.92 7.62
N ILE A 191 -24.24 10.12 6.81
CA ILE A 191 -25.41 10.50 6.02
C ILE A 191 -26.55 9.51 6.31
N ASP A 192 -27.74 10.06 6.54
CA ASP A 192 -28.99 9.31 6.67
C ASP A 192 -29.62 9.13 5.28
N LEU A 193 -29.93 7.88 4.91
CA LEU A 193 -30.48 7.49 3.61
C LEU A 193 -31.95 7.02 3.69
N SER A 194 -32.63 7.15 4.84
CA SER A 194 -34.01 6.67 5.02
C SER A 194 -35.09 7.54 4.32
N GLY A 195 -34.70 8.37 3.36
CA GLY A 195 -35.49 9.43 2.74
C GLY A 195 -34.61 10.33 1.87
N GLU A 196 -34.88 11.63 1.84
CA GLU A 196 -33.96 12.60 1.22
C GLU A 196 -32.60 12.56 1.95
N PRO A 197 -31.48 12.31 1.25
CA PRO A 197 -30.19 12.13 1.90
C PRO A 197 -29.71 13.38 2.62
N LYS A 198 -29.39 13.25 3.91
CA LYS A 198 -28.99 14.38 4.77
C LYS A 198 -27.77 14.03 5.63
N VAL A 199 -26.89 15.00 5.84
CA VAL A 199 -25.78 14.86 6.81
C VAL A 199 -26.36 14.81 8.23
N ILE A 200 -25.94 13.80 9.01
CA ILE A 200 -26.28 13.64 10.43
C ILE A 200 -25.04 13.67 11.35
N GLY A 201 -23.85 13.87 10.79
CA GLY A 201 -22.67 14.24 11.55
C GLY A 201 -21.39 14.20 10.70
N SER A 202 -20.28 14.66 11.27
CA SER A 202 -18.95 14.46 10.68
C SER A 202 -17.87 14.24 11.74
N LEU A 203 -16.77 13.61 11.35
CA LEU A 203 -15.55 13.40 12.13
C LEU A 203 -14.34 13.88 11.29
N THR A 204 -13.49 14.70 11.88
CA THR A 204 -12.31 15.29 11.23
C THR A 204 -11.09 15.15 12.16
N PRO A 205 -10.29 14.07 12.09
CA PRO A 205 -9.07 13.92 12.87
C PRO A 205 -7.86 14.60 12.23
N ASN A 206 -6.86 14.95 13.05
CA ASN A 206 -5.57 15.44 12.57
C ASN A 206 -4.75 14.33 11.89
N GLY A 207 -3.87 14.71 10.96
CA GLY A 207 -3.06 13.77 10.18
C GLY A 207 -3.68 13.39 8.83
N SER A 208 -3.59 12.12 8.46
CA SER A 208 -3.94 11.57 7.14
C SER A 208 -4.73 10.27 7.26
N HIS A 209 -5.67 10.03 6.34
CA HIS A 209 -6.32 8.72 6.22
C HIS A 209 -5.31 7.64 5.81
N VAL A 210 -5.37 6.48 6.46
CA VAL A 210 -4.67 5.27 6.01
C VAL A 210 -5.67 4.41 5.24
N ASP A 211 -6.70 3.91 5.92
CA ASP A 211 -7.73 3.02 5.39
C ASP A 211 -8.92 2.88 6.37
N ALA A 212 -9.96 2.10 6.04
CA ALA A 212 -11.04 1.71 6.95
C ALA A 212 -11.59 0.31 6.69
N ARG A 213 -12.10 -0.36 7.73
CA ARG A 213 -12.81 -1.66 7.62
C ARG A 213 -14.13 -1.60 8.39
N MET A 214 -15.19 -2.19 7.85
CA MET A 214 -16.51 -2.25 8.47
C MET A 214 -16.98 -3.69 8.66
N ILE A 215 -17.55 -3.99 9.82
CA ILE A 215 -18.12 -5.30 10.15
C ILE A 215 -19.55 -5.07 10.65
N GLY A 216 -20.55 -5.51 9.88
CA GLY A 216 -21.94 -5.14 10.10
C GLY A 216 -22.13 -3.63 10.01
N SER A 217 -22.45 -2.98 11.13
CA SER A 217 -22.59 -1.53 11.27
C SER A 217 -21.41 -0.85 11.98
N THR A 218 -20.45 -1.61 12.52
CA THR A 218 -19.29 -1.08 13.25
C THR A 218 -18.13 -0.79 12.29
N VAL A 219 -17.61 0.44 12.31
CA VAL A 219 -16.50 0.89 11.46
C VAL A 219 -15.23 1.08 12.29
N ARG A 220 -14.10 0.65 11.73
CA ARG A 220 -12.74 0.96 12.18
C ARG A 220 -12.11 1.90 11.16
N LEU A 221 -11.86 3.17 11.52
CA LEU A 221 -11.09 4.09 10.69
C LEU A 221 -9.65 4.14 11.17
N VAL A 222 -8.68 4.01 10.27
CA VAL A 222 -7.25 4.06 10.58
C VAL A 222 -6.68 5.39 10.09
N VAL A 223 -6.08 6.14 11.01
CA VAL A 223 -5.55 7.50 10.78
C VAL A 223 -4.13 7.58 11.32
N ARG A 224 -3.23 8.19 10.55
CA ARG A 224 -1.85 8.48 10.95
C ARG A 224 -1.66 9.97 11.16
N SER A 225 -1.11 10.38 12.30
CA SER A 225 -0.66 11.75 12.55
C SER A 225 0.80 11.81 13.00
N GLN A 226 1.44 12.97 12.81
CA GLN A 226 2.76 13.26 13.37
C GLN A 226 2.64 14.18 14.59
N PRO A 227 3.63 14.20 15.51
CA PRO A 227 3.64 15.13 16.63
C PRO A 227 3.65 16.60 16.18
N GLU A 228 2.76 17.42 16.73
CA GLU A 228 2.60 18.84 16.45
C GLU A 228 3.70 19.67 17.15
N ILE A 229 4.94 19.49 16.70
CA ILE A 229 6.14 20.15 17.24
C ILE A 229 6.62 21.21 16.24
N ASN A 230 6.65 22.47 16.67
CA ASN A 230 7.20 23.57 15.87
C ASN A 230 8.74 23.59 15.93
N PHE A 231 9.39 23.56 14.78
CA PHE A 231 10.85 23.68 14.62
C PHE A 231 11.18 25.01 13.93
N PRO A 232 11.60 26.06 14.67
CA PRO A 232 12.01 27.33 14.07
C PRO A 232 13.25 27.15 13.18
N ASP A 233 13.33 27.88 12.07
CA ASP A 233 14.56 27.90 11.28
C ASP A 233 15.69 28.57 12.07
N ALA A 234 16.83 27.88 12.17
CA ALA A 234 18.02 28.35 12.86
C ALA A 234 18.83 29.38 12.06
N GLY A 235 18.49 29.61 10.79
CA GLY A 235 19.22 30.50 9.87
C GLY A 235 20.34 29.78 9.11
N PRO A 236 20.75 30.31 7.93
CA PRO A 236 21.56 29.58 6.95
C PRO A 236 22.94 29.16 7.47
N ASP A 237 23.52 29.92 8.40
CA ASP A 237 24.87 29.70 8.93
C ASP A 237 24.97 28.56 9.97
N VAL A 238 23.83 27.99 10.39
CA VAL A 238 23.79 26.93 11.42
C VAL A 238 23.91 25.55 10.78
N SER A 239 25.02 24.87 11.05
CA SER A 239 25.33 23.52 10.56
C SER A 239 24.25 22.48 10.91
N GLU A 240 24.10 21.44 10.08
CA GLU A 240 23.10 20.39 10.28
C GLU A 240 23.22 19.66 11.62
N ASN A 241 24.45 19.42 12.10
CA ASN A 241 24.69 18.83 13.42
C ASN A 241 24.14 19.71 14.56
N GLU A 242 24.26 21.04 14.43
CA GLU A 242 23.76 21.98 15.44
C GLU A 242 22.24 22.17 15.32
N ARG A 243 21.69 22.26 14.10
CA ARG A 243 20.23 22.20 13.85
C ARG A 243 19.61 20.95 14.49
N THR A 244 20.26 19.79 14.31
CA THR A 244 19.80 18.51 14.90
C THR A 244 19.80 18.55 16.43
N ARG A 245 20.83 19.14 17.07
CA ARG A 245 20.86 19.34 18.53
C ARG A 245 19.74 20.26 19.01
N LEU A 246 19.55 21.40 18.35
CA LEU A 246 18.49 22.36 18.66
C LEU A 246 17.10 21.71 18.54
N ASN A 247 16.86 20.96 17.46
CA ASN A 247 15.61 20.24 17.23
C ASN A 247 15.39 19.13 18.28
N ALA A 248 16.42 18.37 18.64
CA ALA A 248 16.34 17.40 19.74
C ALA A 248 16.03 18.06 21.09
N ASP A 249 16.54 19.27 21.33
CA ASP A 249 16.25 20.05 22.53
C ASP A 249 14.86 20.69 22.55
N ILE A 250 14.28 20.98 21.38
CA ILE A 250 12.87 21.34 21.21
C ILE A 250 12.00 20.12 21.54
N VAL A 251 12.28 18.95 20.95
CA VAL A 251 11.55 17.70 21.23
C VAL A 251 11.53 17.36 22.72
N LYS A 252 12.67 17.43 23.41
CA LYS A 252 12.75 17.19 24.88
C LYS A 252 11.87 18.13 25.71
N LYS A 253 11.49 19.29 25.18
CA LYS A 253 10.70 20.33 25.85
C LYS A 253 9.23 20.36 25.40
N ALA A 254 8.91 19.79 24.23
CA ALA A 254 7.57 19.81 23.65
C ALA A 254 6.51 19.21 24.60
N PRO A 255 5.29 19.78 24.67
CA PRO A 255 4.27 19.40 25.65
C PRO A 255 3.53 18.10 25.28
N LEU A 256 2.73 17.56 26.20
CA LEU A 256 1.99 16.31 26.00
C LEU A 256 1.05 16.38 24.80
N GLU A 257 0.39 17.52 24.66
CA GLU A 257 -0.59 17.87 23.63
C GLU A 257 0.02 18.00 22.23
N ALA A 258 1.35 17.89 22.09
CA ALA A 258 2.00 17.76 20.78
C ALA A 258 1.86 16.33 20.22
N TRP A 259 1.87 15.29 21.06
CA TRP A 259 1.77 13.89 20.60
C TRP A 259 0.34 13.36 20.57
N LEU A 260 -0.56 13.84 21.43
CA LEU A 260 -1.93 13.32 21.49
C LEU A 260 -2.71 13.64 20.19
N PRO A 261 -3.18 12.64 19.43
CA PRO A 261 -4.02 12.86 18.25
C PRO A 261 -5.32 13.58 18.61
N LYS A 262 -5.75 14.49 17.75
CA LYS A 262 -6.87 15.41 17.96
C LYS A 262 -7.93 15.17 16.89
N PHE A 263 -9.19 15.40 17.23
CA PHE A 263 -10.28 15.23 16.28
C PHE A 263 -11.45 16.13 16.61
N GLU A 264 -12.15 16.59 15.57
CA GLU A 264 -13.40 17.32 15.71
C GLU A 264 -14.56 16.42 15.31
N THR A 265 -15.63 16.40 16.11
CA THR A 265 -16.90 15.79 15.75
C THR A 265 -17.98 16.86 15.64
N THR A 266 -18.86 16.74 14.66
CA THR A 266 -20.04 17.60 14.50
C THR A 266 -21.29 16.72 14.56
N ASP A 267 -22.27 17.09 15.39
CA ASP A 267 -23.54 16.36 15.52
C ASP A 267 -24.58 16.74 14.43
N ALA A 268 -25.73 16.05 14.44
CA ALA A 268 -26.85 16.31 13.52
C ALA A 268 -27.50 17.71 13.67
N LYS A 269 -27.11 18.51 14.67
CA LYS A 269 -27.57 19.89 14.91
C LYS A 269 -26.52 20.93 14.49
N GLY A 270 -25.36 20.49 13.99
CA GLY A 270 -24.24 21.37 13.67
C GLY A 270 -23.38 21.77 14.88
N VAL A 271 -23.55 21.11 16.04
CA VAL A 271 -22.70 21.37 17.22
C VAL A 271 -21.38 20.65 17.03
N THR A 272 -20.30 21.40 16.86
CA THR A 272 -18.94 20.86 16.81
C THR A 272 -18.34 20.77 18.21
N SER A 273 -17.61 19.68 18.48
CA SER A 273 -16.80 19.47 19.68
C SER A 273 -15.43 18.90 19.32
N THR A 274 -14.38 19.37 19.99
CA THR A 274 -13.00 18.88 19.82
C THR A 274 -12.69 17.84 20.90
N GLY A 275 -12.23 16.67 20.47
CA GLY A 275 -11.72 15.59 21.30
C GLY A 275 -10.23 15.34 21.04
N SER A 276 -9.62 14.53 21.90
CA SER A 276 -8.26 14.02 21.72
C SER A 276 -8.15 12.63 22.37
N VAL A 277 -7.24 11.81 21.87
CA VAL A 277 -6.95 10.50 22.48
C VAL A 277 -6.34 10.73 23.86
N LYS A 278 -6.83 10.01 24.87
CA LYS A 278 -6.33 10.12 26.25
C LYS A 278 -5.02 9.33 26.41
N CYS A 279 -4.14 9.74 27.33
CA CYS A 279 -2.83 9.10 27.49
C CYS A 279 -2.89 7.62 27.91
N ASP A 280 -3.96 7.19 28.60
CA ASP A 280 -4.24 5.81 28.97
C ASP A 280 -4.73 4.94 27.79
N GLN A 281 -5.10 5.57 26.68
CA GLN A 281 -5.51 4.92 25.42
C GLN A 281 -4.37 4.93 24.38
N VAL A 282 -3.15 5.30 24.77
CA VAL A 282 -1.95 5.24 23.93
C VAL A 282 -1.06 4.06 24.36
N SER A 283 -0.74 3.19 23.42
CA SER A 283 0.22 2.08 23.60
C SER A 283 1.49 2.31 22.76
N HIS A 284 2.51 1.46 22.93
CA HIS A 284 3.65 1.43 22.03
C HIS A 284 4.25 0.02 21.86
N PRO A 285 4.89 -0.29 20.72
CA PRO A 285 5.75 -1.45 20.59
C PRO A 285 7.05 -1.29 21.40
N ALA A 286 7.74 -2.39 21.69
CA ALA A 286 8.95 -2.37 22.53
C ALA A 286 10.08 -1.49 21.95
N GLU A 287 10.18 -1.44 20.62
CA GLU A 287 10.97 -0.47 19.85
C GLU A 287 10.01 0.45 19.10
N TYR A 288 10.27 1.76 19.07
CA TYR A 288 9.44 2.74 18.35
C TYR A 288 10.21 4.04 18.09
N THR A 289 9.73 4.83 17.13
CA THR A 289 10.31 6.14 16.77
C THR A 289 9.75 7.30 17.59
N GLY A 290 8.47 7.25 17.98
CA GLY A 290 7.74 8.37 18.58
C GLY A 290 7.38 9.51 17.60
N SER A 291 7.78 9.39 16.32
CA SER A 291 7.56 10.39 15.26
C SER A 291 6.26 10.20 14.47
N SER A 292 5.51 9.13 14.72
CA SER A 292 4.22 8.82 14.10
C SER A 292 3.27 8.26 15.16
N MET A 293 1.98 8.54 15.01
CA MET A 293 0.89 8.13 15.89
C MET A 293 -0.21 7.45 15.06
N LEU A 294 -0.31 6.14 15.17
CA LEU A 294 -1.29 5.30 14.51
C LEU A 294 -2.57 5.22 15.36
N THR A 295 -3.67 5.79 14.88
CA THR A 295 -4.92 5.95 15.63
C THR A 295 -6.06 5.18 14.97
N VAL A 296 -6.78 4.37 15.76
CA VAL A 296 -7.93 3.59 15.28
C VAL A 296 -9.21 4.14 15.91
N HIS A 297 -9.95 4.96 15.17
CA HIS A 297 -11.28 5.40 15.59
C HIS A 297 -12.28 4.26 15.41
N SER A 298 -13.19 4.10 16.36
CA SER A 298 -14.23 3.07 16.34
C SER A 298 -15.57 3.64 16.77
N PHE A 299 -16.60 3.34 15.99
CA PHE A 299 -17.99 3.78 16.17
C PHE A 299 -18.94 2.87 15.38
N ASP A 300 -20.24 2.95 15.67
CA ASP A 300 -21.29 2.25 14.94
C ASP A 300 -22.14 3.24 14.14
N LEU A 301 -22.37 2.95 12.86
CA LEU A 301 -23.10 3.83 11.94
C LEU A 301 -24.55 4.08 12.36
N SER A 302 -25.16 3.18 13.13
CA SER A 302 -26.51 3.37 13.67
C SER A 302 -26.57 4.33 14.86
N GLN A 303 -25.48 4.42 15.64
CA GLN A 303 -25.39 5.26 16.84
C GLN A 303 -24.80 6.65 16.54
N GLY A 304 -23.93 6.75 15.52
CA GLY A 304 -23.39 8.01 15.02
C GLY A 304 -21.93 8.26 15.35
N LEU A 305 -21.41 9.42 14.95
CA LEU A 305 -19.98 9.77 15.05
C LEU A 305 -19.57 10.45 16.37
N ALA A 306 -20.51 10.75 17.27
CA ALA A 306 -20.18 11.46 18.52
C ALA A 306 -19.50 10.57 19.56
N GLU A 307 -19.77 9.25 19.56
CA GLU A 307 -19.28 8.30 20.57
C GLU A 307 -18.00 7.56 20.13
N THR A 308 -17.10 8.22 19.37
CA THR A 308 -15.85 7.55 18.98
C THR A 308 -15.02 7.19 20.21
N THR A 309 -14.54 5.95 20.27
CA THR A 309 -13.60 5.49 21.31
C THR A 309 -12.24 5.16 20.68
N PRO A 310 -11.45 6.18 20.28
CA PRO A 310 -10.17 5.96 19.62
C PRO A 310 -9.10 5.49 20.61
N ILE A 311 -8.34 4.49 20.18
CA ILE A 311 -7.02 4.16 20.74
C ILE A 311 -5.93 4.65 19.80
N SER A 312 -4.72 4.83 20.32
CA SER A 312 -3.55 5.16 19.50
C SER A 312 -2.32 4.30 19.86
N VAL A 313 -1.40 4.17 18.93
CA VAL A 313 -0.12 3.49 19.10
C VAL A 313 0.98 4.44 18.62
N ALA A 314 2.05 4.58 19.40
CA ALA A 314 3.24 5.36 19.02
C ALA A 314 4.08 4.61 17.97
N ALA A 315 3.49 4.38 16.79
CA ALA A 315 4.02 3.61 15.67
C ALA A 315 3.45 4.15 14.35
N ASP A 316 3.96 3.65 13.23
CA ASP A 316 3.58 4.11 11.90
C ASP A 316 2.54 3.19 11.21
N GLY A 317 1.95 3.61 10.10
CA GLY A 317 0.97 2.80 9.36
C GLY A 317 0.68 3.26 7.93
N ASP A 318 0.86 2.35 6.98
CA ASP A 318 0.70 2.55 5.54
C ASP A 318 -0.35 1.64 4.90
N THR A 319 -0.57 0.44 5.44
CA THR A 319 -1.45 -0.59 4.87
C THR A 319 -2.23 -1.31 5.96
N VAL A 320 -3.51 -1.59 5.71
CA VAL A 320 -4.44 -2.20 6.67
C VAL A 320 -4.99 -3.51 6.12
N TYR A 321 -5.07 -4.52 6.97
CA TYR A 321 -5.75 -5.79 6.71
C TYR A 321 -6.70 -6.10 7.86
N GLY A 322 -7.92 -6.57 7.57
CA GLY A 322 -8.94 -6.82 8.58
C GLY A 322 -9.71 -8.11 8.35
N THR A 323 -9.89 -8.88 9.42
CA THR A 323 -10.80 -10.04 9.50
C THR A 323 -12.02 -9.69 10.36
N GLY A 324 -12.95 -10.63 10.55
CA GLY A 324 -14.09 -10.45 11.45
C GLY A 324 -13.73 -10.24 12.94
N SER A 325 -12.45 -10.39 13.34
CA SER A 325 -12.00 -10.22 14.74
C SER A 325 -10.59 -9.63 14.91
N SER A 326 -9.79 -9.55 13.85
CA SER A 326 -8.44 -8.97 13.84
C SER A 326 -8.38 -7.74 12.96
N LEU A 327 -7.64 -6.71 13.39
CA LEU A 327 -7.14 -5.65 12.51
C LEU A 327 -5.63 -5.66 12.57
N TYR A 328 -4.99 -5.67 11.41
CA TYR A 328 -3.55 -5.53 11.25
C TYR A 328 -3.28 -4.20 10.55
N VAL A 329 -2.33 -3.44 11.08
CA VAL A 329 -1.76 -2.30 10.38
C VAL A 329 -0.27 -2.56 10.23
N THR A 330 0.27 -2.27 9.05
CA THR A 330 1.67 -2.45 8.71
C THR A 330 2.28 -1.15 8.20
N SER A 331 3.58 -1.00 8.39
CA SER A 331 4.34 0.15 7.88
C SER A 331 5.69 -0.28 7.31
N ASN A 332 6.23 0.54 6.42
CA ASN A 332 7.58 0.36 5.87
C ASN A 332 8.45 1.58 6.24
N PRO A 333 9.09 1.58 7.43
CA PRO A 333 9.74 2.74 8.07
C PRO A 333 11.07 3.17 7.43
N ARG A 334 11.12 3.24 6.10
CA ARG A 334 12.26 3.69 5.27
C ARG A 334 11.90 4.77 4.25
N TRP A 335 10.61 5.02 4.01
CA TRP A 335 10.12 6.08 3.10
C TRP A 335 10.69 7.47 3.42
N TRP A 336 11.09 7.74 4.67
CA TRP A 336 11.53 9.04 5.16
C TRP A 336 13.04 9.33 5.09
N TRP A 337 13.89 8.37 4.71
CA TRP A 337 15.34 8.61 4.62
C TRP A 337 15.76 8.97 3.20
N PRO A 338 16.40 10.14 2.97
CA PRO A 338 16.90 10.49 1.66
C PRO A 338 18.07 9.57 1.31
N ARG A 339 17.88 8.72 0.29
CA ARG A 339 19.01 8.05 -0.37
C ARG A 339 19.97 9.11 -0.91
N PRO A 340 21.29 8.98 -0.72
CA PRO A 340 22.24 9.69 -1.57
C PRO A 340 21.89 9.39 -3.03
N ILE A 341 21.75 10.43 -3.85
CA ILE A 341 21.67 10.23 -5.29
C ILE A 341 23.09 9.85 -5.72
N GLU A 342 23.32 8.56 -5.92
CA GLU A 342 24.39 8.15 -6.82
C GLU A 342 24.08 8.78 -8.18
N SER A 343 24.91 9.74 -8.59
CA SER A 343 24.84 10.30 -9.94
C SER A 343 24.82 9.14 -10.93
N PRO A 344 23.88 9.08 -11.88
CA PRO A 344 23.90 8.03 -12.87
C PRO A 344 25.26 8.03 -13.54
N VAL A 345 25.92 6.88 -13.55
CA VAL A 345 27.10 6.67 -14.39
C VAL A 345 26.60 6.79 -15.83
N ILE A 346 26.76 7.97 -16.40
CA ILE A 346 26.70 8.15 -17.84
C ILE A 346 27.91 7.38 -18.35
N ASP A 347 27.68 6.24 -19.02
CA ASP A 347 28.73 5.54 -19.75
C ASP A 347 29.42 6.57 -20.66
N ASP A 348 30.71 6.83 -20.41
CA ASP A 348 31.48 7.81 -21.16
C ASP A 348 31.38 7.49 -22.66
N ALA A 349 30.91 8.49 -23.43
CA ALA A 349 30.72 8.32 -24.86
C ALA A 349 32.02 7.84 -25.51
N PRO A 350 31.97 6.83 -26.41
CA PRO A 350 33.15 6.10 -26.85
C PRO A 350 34.23 7.05 -27.39
N ALA A 351 35.44 6.89 -26.86
CA ALA A 351 36.50 7.91 -26.87
C ALA A 351 36.72 8.57 -28.24
N ALA A 352 36.67 9.90 -28.25
CA ALA A 352 36.84 10.72 -29.44
C ALA A 352 38.27 10.63 -30.00
N THR A 353 38.46 9.75 -30.98
CA THR A 353 39.64 9.73 -31.86
C THR A 353 39.44 10.68 -33.04
N ALA A 354 40.57 11.18 -33.57
CA ALA A 354 40.71 12.13 -34.68
C ALA A 354 40.36 13.61 -34.37
N THR A 355 41.40 14.44 -34.51
CA THR A 355 41.35 15.91 -34.50
C THR A 355 40.60 16.47 -35.71
N ALA A 356 39.77 17.50 -35.50
CA ALA A 356 39.27 18.38 -36.56
C ALA A 356 39.45 19.86 -36.13
N GLN A 357 39.73 20.74 -37.09
CA GLN A 357 40.06 22.15 -36.82
C GLN A 357 38.81 23.04 -36.72
N ALA A 358 38.91 24.15 -35.99
CA ALA A 358 37.82 25.11 -35.84
C ALA A 358 37.53 25.87 -37.16
N PRO A 359 36.26 25.95 -37.63
CA PRO A 359 35.91 26.75 -38.80
C PRO A 359 36.02 28.26 -38.53
N GLN A 360 36.57 29.00 -39.49
CA GLN A 360 36.48 30.46 -39.56
C GLN A 360 35.09 30.90 -40.07
N VAL A 361 34.73 32.16 -39.85
CA VAL A 361 33.45 32.76 -40.27
C VAL A 361 33.69 33.83 -41.33
N GLU A 362 33.16 33.63 -42.54
CA GLU A 362 32.90 34.68 -43.54
C GLU A 362 31.79 34.22 -44.54
N PRO A 363 31.26 35.06 -45.48
CA PRO A 363 29.82 35.33 -45.45
C PRO A 363 29.00 34.74 -46.64
N ALA A 364 27.78 35.29 -46.82
CA ALA A 364 26.67 34.78 -47.61
C ALA A 364 26.92 34.64 -49.15
N PRO A 365 26.19 33.74 -49.85
CA PRO A 365 26.52 33.30 -51.20
C PRO A 365 25.93 34.14 -52.35
N THR A 366 26.50 33.96 -53.53
CA THR A 366 25.91 34.24 -54.84
C THR A 366 25.92 32.98 -55.74
N GLU A 367 25.12 33.00 -56.82
CA GLU A 367 24.76 31.86 -57.67
C GLU A 367 25.83 31.52 -58.76
N PRO A 368 25.61 30.55 -59.69
CA PRO A 368 25.55 29.09 -59.49
C PRO A 368 26.43 28.33 -60.53
N THR A 369 26.27 27.00 -60.69
CA THR A 369 26.20 26.24 -62.00
C THR A 369 26.87 24.83 -61.98
N VAL A 370 26.05 23.78 -62.16
CA VAL A 370 26.16 22.54 -63.02
C VAL A 370 27.59 22.10 -63.50
N THR A 371 28.08 20.83 -63.51
CA THR A 371 27.48 19.57 -64.05
C THR A 371 28.31 18.27 -63.79
N VAL A 372 27.63 17.11 -63.57
CA VAL A 372 27.92 15.69 -63.99
C VAL A 372 29.23 14.89 -63.65
N THR A 373 29.01 13.77 -62.92
CA THR A 373 29.39 12.31 -63.04
C THR A 373 30.26 11.74 -64.21
N PRO A 374 30.67 10.41 -64.29
CA PRO A 374 30.63 9.23 -63.36
C PRO A 374 31.80 8.17 -63.34
N ALA A 375 31.90 7.34 -62.27
CA ALA A 375 32.15 5.84 -62.22
C ALA A 375 33.48 5.17 -62.76
N PRO A 376 33.70 3.81 -62.66
CA PRO A 376 33.85 2.96 -61.44
C PRO A 376 34.92 1.78 -61.45
N ALA A 377 35.08 1.06 -60.31
CA ALA A 377 35.45 -0.39 -60.13
C ALA A 377 36.94 -0.90 -60.31
N PRO A 378 37.34 -2.17 -59.98
CA PRO A 378 37.21 -2.95 -58.70
C PRO A 378 38.40 -3.88 -58.21
N VAL A 379 38.52 -4.13 -56.88
CA VAL A 379 38.71 -5.41 -56.06
C VAL A 379 39.27 -6.71 -56.74
N PRO A 380 40.25 -7.56 -56.20
CA PRO A 380 40.23 -8.29 -54.87
C PRO A 380 41.57 -8.86 -54.19
N THR A 381 41.43 -9.61 -53.06
CA THR A 381 42.18 -10.84 -52.52
C THR A 381 43.59 -10.85 -51.81
N GLY A 382 43.74 -11.66 -50.71
CA GLY A 382 45.01 -12.27 -50.21
C GLY A 382 45.12 -12.65 -48.69
N THR A 383 45.64 -13.85 -48.31
CA THR A 383 45.89 -14.39 -46.91
C THR A 383 46.74 -15.70 -46.97
N PRO A 384 47.19 -16.43 -45.89
CA PRO A 384 47.35 -16.21 -44.42
C PRO A 384 48.69 -16.78 -43.76
N SER A 385 48.73 -16.89 -42.40
CA SER A 385 49.42 -17.92 -41.53
C SER A 385 50.80 -17.75 -40.82
N ALA A 386 50.74 -17.83 -39.46
CA ALA A 386 51.39 -18.79 -38.51
C ALA A 386 52.85 -18.69 -37.92
N ASP A 387 52.89 -18.59 -36.57
CA ASP A 387 53.63 -19.39 -35.53
C ASP A 387 55.05 -19.07 -34.90
N ALA A 388 55.22 -19.58 -33.66
CA ALA A 388 56.43 -20.06 -32.92
C ALA A 388 57.47 -19.15 -32.14
N SER A 389 57.26 -19.03 -30.81
CA SER A 389 58.16 -19.33 -29.64
C SER A 389 59.59 -18.76 -29.34
N VAL A 390 59.72 -18.11 -28.15
CA VAL A 390 60.69 -18.31 -27.00
C VAL A 390 62.23 -18.08 -27.12
N THR A 391 62.85 -17.33 -26.16
CA THR A 391 64.09 -17.64 -25.30
C THR A 391 64.52 -16.39 -24.44
N VAL A 392 65.58 -16.44 -23.59
CA VAL A 392 65.75 -15.66 -22.33
C VAL A 392 67.21 -15.16 -21.99
N MET A 393 67.36 -13.96 -21.36
CA MET A 393 68.51 -13.38 -20.56
C MET A 393 69.87 -13.03 -21.27
N PRO A 394 70.88 -12.33 -20.65
CA PRO A 394 71.00 -11.66 -19.32
C PRO A 394 71.55 -10.17 -19.33
N VAL A 395 72.08 -9.68 -18.18
CA VAL A 395 72.44 -8.27 -17.79
C VAL A 395 73.97 -7.98 -17.78
N PRO A 396 74.41 -6.70 -17.88
CA PRO A 396 75.54 -6.18 -17.04
C PRO A 396 75.39 -4.72 -16.50
N ALA A 397 76.32 -4.32 -15.61
CA ALA A 397 76.57 -2.98 -15.02
C ALA A 397 78.10 -2.88 -14.67
N PRO A 398 78.68 -1.90 -13.89
CA PRO A 398 78.25 -0.60 -13.34
C PRO A 398 79.32 0.55 -13.53
N THR A 399 79.19 1.72 -12.86
CA THR A 399 80.30 2.68 -12.53
C THR A 399 79.91 3.74 -11.47
N ASP A 400 80.85 4.11 -10.59
CA ASP A 400 80.78 5.19 -9.56
C ASP A 400 81.50 6.50 -10.04
N THR A 401 81.86 7.58 -9.32
CA THR A 401 82.03 8.06 -7.89
C THR A 401 82.16 9.63 -7.96
N PRO A 402 82.43 10.49 -6.92
CA PRO A 402 82.50 10.36 -5.45
C PRO A 402 81.70 11.49 -4.70
N ALA A 403 82.26 12.09 -3.62
CA ALA A 403 81.74 13.23 -2.81
C ALA A 403 82.86 14.28 -2.50
N PRO A 404 82.63 15.37 -1.71
CA PRO A 404 83.09 15.33 -0.30
C PRO A 404 82.43 16.28 0.77
N THR A 405 82.67 15.93 2.05
CA THR A 405 82.78 16.78 3.29
C THR A 405 81.57 17.44 4.00
N ASP A 406 81.66 17.47 5.34
CA ASP A 406 80.66 17.95 6.33
C ASP A 406 80.82 19.41 6.78
N ALA A 407 79.71 20.01 7.23
CA ALA A 407 79.67 21.01 8.32
C ALA A 407 78.29 21.00 9.02
N PRO A 408 78.20 21.11 10.36
CA PRO A 408 76.93 20.98 11.08
C PRO A 408 76.11 22.27 11.11
N VAL A 409 74.79 22.16 10.88
CA VAL A 409 73.81 23.24 11.10
C VAL A 409 72.77 22.79 12.11
N THR A 410 72.65 23.52 13.22
CA THR A 410 71.65 23.26 14.27
C THR A 410 70.26 23.67 13.77
N VAL A 411 69.38 22.69 13.55
CA VAL A 411 67.98 22.95 13.17
C VAL A 411 67.05 22.56 14.33
N THR A 412 66.27 23.51 14.81
CA THR A 412 65.25 23.32 15.85
C THR A 412 64.21 22.28 15.38
N PRO A 413 63.79 21.32 16.24
CA PRO A 413 62.76 20.37 15.86
C PRO A 413 61.42 21.10 15.64
N ALA A 414 60.92 21.06 14.41
CA ALA A 414 59.56 21.49 14.10
C ALA A 414 58.55 20.53 14.77
N PRO A 415 57.41 21.04 15.28
CA PRO A 415 56.41 20.18 15.90
C PRO A 415 55.81 19.23 14.86
N THR A 416 56.13 17.94 14.97
CA THR A 416 55.60 16.89 14.08
C THR A 416 54.16 16.53 14.47
N SER A 417 53.23 17.45 14.18
CA SER A 417 51.81 17.14 14.10
C SER A 417 51.43 16.93 12.63
N ALA A 418 51.74 15.75 12.09
CA ALA A 418 51.01 15.29 10.92
C ALA A 418 49.51 15.28 11.26
N PRO A 419 48.62 15.79 10.40
CA PRO A 419 47.19 15.64 10.65
C PRO A 419 46.87 14.14 10.76
N PRO A 420 46.01 13.72 11.69
CA PRO A 420 45.62 12.31 11.77
C PRO A 420 45.07 11.89 10.41
N THR A 421 45.56 10.78 9.88
CA THR A 421 44.94 10.14 8.72
C THR A 421 43.45 9.98 9.06
N PRO A 422 42.52 10.50 8.24
CA PRO A 422 41.10 10.34 8.54
C PRO A 422 40.82 8.85 8.66
N GLU A 423 40.24 8.43 9.79
CA GLU A 423 39.79 7.05 9.94
C GLU A 423 38.90 6.72 8.74
N PRO A 424 39.04 5.54 8.12
CA PRO A 424 38.17 5.16 7.00
C PRO A 424 36.74 5.23 7.51
N VAL A 425 35.99 6.22 7.02
CA VAL A 425 34.61 6.46 7.43
C VAL A 425 33.87 5.15 7.20
N LYS A 426 33.44 4.52 8.29
CA LYS A 426 32.67 3.29 8.22
C LYS A 426 31.40 3.64 7.46
N THR A 427 31.33 3.26 6.19
CA THR A 427 30.12 3.38 5.38
C THR A 427 28.98 2.84 6.23
N PRO A 428 27.96 3.66 6.55
CA PRO A 428 26.86 3.19 7.38
C PRO A 428 26.29 1.94 6.73
N VAL A 429 26.40 0.80 7.41
CA VAL A 429 25.79 -0.44 6.94
C VAL A 429 24.29 -0.17 6.95
N GLU A 430 23.70 -0.02 5.76
CA GLU A 430 22.27 0.25 5.65
C GLU A 430 21.55 -0.91 6.36
N PRO A 431 20.79 -0.64 7.44
CA PRO A 431 20.10 -1.71 8.15
C PRO A 431 19.12 -2.39 7.19
N PRO A 432 18.82 -3.69 7.33
CA PRO A 432 17.97 -4.41 6.38
C PRO A 432 16.59 -3.74 6.25
N GLU A 433 16.01 -3.74 5.05
CA GLU A 433 14.61 -3.30 4.85
C GLU A 433 13.67 -4.23 5.62
N GLU A 434 12.65 -3.68 6.28
CA GLU A 434 11.70 -4.42 7.12
C GLU A 434 10.28 -3.87 6.96
N THR A 435 9.30 -4.72 7.27
CA THR A 435 7.89 -4.37 7.47
C THR A 435 7.56 -4.55 8.96
N GLU A 436 7.11 -3.48 9.61
CA GLU A 436 6.54 -3.56 10.97
C GLU A 436 5.06 -3.95 10.89
N VAL A 437 4.58 -4.73 11.86
CA VAL A 437 3.22 -5.26 11.92
C VAL A 437 2.65 -5.03 13.31
N HIS A 438 1.46 -4.42 13.38
CA HIS A 438 0.73 -4.11 14.62
C HIS A 438 -0.64 -4.79 14.59
N ARG A 439 -0.94 -5.67 15.56
CA ARG A 439 -2.25 -6.33 15.67
C ARG A 439 -3.14 -5.69 16.72
N PHE A 440 -4.39 -5.47 16.35
CA PHE A 440 -5.50 -5.12 17.22
C PHE A 440 -6.57 -6.23 17.18
N ASP A 441 -7.20 -6.46 18.32
CA ASP A 441 -8.40 -7.27 18.48
C ASP A 441 -9.62 -6.34 18.34
N ILE A 442 -10.50 -6.67 17.41
CA ILE A 442 -11.71 -5.90 17.05
C ILE A 442 -13.00 -6.72 17.17
N GLY A 443 -12.94 -7.92 17.78
CA GLY A 443 -14.08 -8.84 17.90
C GLY A 443 -15.22 -8.36 18.81
N ALA A 444 -15.04 -7.25 19.52
CA ALA A 444 -16.07 -6.56 20.31
C ALA A 444 -16.37 -5.17 19.71
N ALA A 445 -17.63 -4.77 19.67
CA ALA A 445 -18.09 -3.53 19.00
C ALA A 445 -17.55 -2.21 19.61
N GLY A 446 -17.03 -2.24 20.85
CA GLY A 446 -16.39 -1.09 21.49
C GLY A 446 -14.97 -0.81 20.95
N ALA A 447 -14.18 -0.05 21.71
CA ALA A 447 -12.78 0.27 21.39
C ALA A 447 -11.96 -1.00 21.04
N PRO A 448 -11.05 -0.95 20.05
CA PRO A 448 -10.14 -2.05 19.77
C PRO A 448 -9.20 -2.28 20.95
N ARG A 449 -8.62 -3.48 21.03
CA ARG A 449 -7.55 -3.78 21.99
C ARG A 449 -6.26 -4.08 21.22
N TYR A 450 -5.24 -3.22 21.37
CA TYR A 450 -3.89 -3.52 20.88
C TYR A 450 -3.36 -4.80 21.54
N VAL A 451 -2.74 -5.68 20.75
CA VAL A 451 -2.38 -7.05 21.18
C VAL A 451 -0.89 -7.29 21.14
N ALA A 452 -0.27 -7.05 19.99
CA ALA A 452 1.10 -7.46 19.71
C ALA A 452 1.72 -6.59 18.61
N SER A 453 3.04 -6.64 18.49
CA SER A 453 3.76 -6.13 17.32
C SER A 453 4.95 -7.01 17.00
N GLY A 454 5.23 -7.17 15.71
CA GLY A 454 6.36 -7.92 15.18
C GLY A 454 6.94 -7.22 13.95
N LYS A 455 8.03 -7.79 13.42
CA LYS A 455 8.69 -7.33 12.20
C LYS A 455 9.02 -8.51 11.31
N VAL A 456 9.02 -8.29 10.00
CA VAL A 456 9.58 -9.25 9.02
C VAL A 456 10.54 -8.52 8.08
N PRO A 457 11.60 -9.18 7.58
CA PRO A 457 12.46 -8.60 6.55
C PRO A 457 11.69 -8.31 5.26
N GLY A 458 12.18 -7.33 4.52
CA GLY A 458 11.64 -6.89 3.23
C GLY A 458 10.39 -6.03 3.35
N ARG A 459 9.98 -5.51 2.20
CA ARG A 459 8.83 -4.62 2.02
C ARG A 459 7.57 -5.38 1.58
N LEU A 460 6.45 -5.05 2.21
CA LEU A 460 5.10 -5.49 1.85
C LEU A 460 4.70 -4.85 0.50
N LEU A 461 3.96 -5.55 -0.36
CA LEU A 461 3.40 -4.93 -1.57
C LEU A 461 2.12 -4.15 -1.26
N ASN A 462 1.21 -4.75 -0.51
CA ASN A 462 -0.19 -4.34 -0.31
C ASN A 462 -0.87 -5.22 0.76
N GLN A 463 -2.17 -5.01 1.06
CA GLN A 463 -2.82 -5.82 2.09
C GLN A 463 -2.92 -7.32 1.74
N TYR A 464 -2.71 -7.72 0.49
CA TYR A 464 -2.83 -9.12 0.02
C TYR A 464 -1.56 -9.94 0.13
N SER A 465 -0.48 -9.23 0.41
CA SER A 465 0.68 -9.80 1.05
C SER A 465 0.38 -10.27 2.49
N LEU A 466 -0.80 -9.99 3.06
CA LEU A 466 -1.24 -10.46 4.38
C LEU A 466 -2.40 -11.47 4.25
N SER A 467 -2.46 -12.45 5.17
CA SER A 467 -3.67 -13.25 5.42
C SER A 467 -3.56 -14.03 6.74
N GLU A 468 -4.57 -13.93 7.61
CA GLU A 468 -4.72 -14.75 8.81
C GLU A 468 -5.39 -16.10 8.49
N HIS A 469 -4.80 -17.19 8.96
CA HIS A 469 -5.34 -18.54 8.81
C HIS A 469 -5.01 -19.38 10.04
N GLU A 470 -6.02 -20.02 10.64
CA GLU A 470 -5.87 -20.94 11.78
C GLU A 470 -4.97 -20.39 12.91
N GLY A 471 -5.16 -19.12 13.28
CA GLY A 471 -4.40 -18.44 14.33
C GLY A 471 -3.00 -17.96 13.94
N HIS A 472 -2.65 -17.96 12.65
CA HIS A 472 -1.37 -17.52 12.13
C HIS A 472 -1.53 -16.41 11.09
N LEU A 473 -0.80 -15.31 11.22
CA LEU A 473 -0.69 -14.29 10.18
C LEU A 473 0.41 -14.70 9.20
N ARG A 474 0.08 -14.71 7.90
CA ARG A 474 1.03 -14.89 6.81
C ARG A 474 1.39 -13.52 6.23
N VAL A 475 2.68 -13.30 5.96
CA VAL A 475 3.20 -12.02 5.47
C VAL A 475 4.18 -12.28 4.32
N ALA A 476 3.89 -11.75 3.13
CA ALA A 476 4.75 -11.84 1.95
C ALA A 476 5.51 -10.53 1.73
N THR A 477 6.80 -10.57 1.43
CA THR A 477 7.59 -9.35 1.18
C THR A 477 8.62 -9.55 0.07
N THR A 478 9.15 -8.44 -0.46
CA THR A 478 10.39 -8.42 -1.24
C THR A 478 11.48 -7.73 -0.44
N SER A 479 12.63 -8.38 -0.25
CA SER A 479 13.84 -7.77 0.28
C SER A 479 14.75 -7.34 -0.87
N THR A 480 15.43 -6.19 -0.73
CA THR A 480 16.45 -5.71 -1.68
C THR A 480 17.82 -5.58 -0.98
N SER A 481 18.91 -5.85 -1.71
CA SER A 481 20.28 -5.72 -1.21
C SER A 481 21.23 -5.43 -2.38
N GLY A 482 21.66 -4.17 -2.53
CA GLY A 482 22.40 -3.73 -3.71
C GLY A 482 21.58 -3.89 -4.99
N GLN A 483 22.04 -4.74 -5.91
CA GLN A 483 21.34 -5.09 -7.16
C GLN A 483 20.53 -6.39 -7.07
N ASP A 484 20.66 -7.14 -5.97
CA ASP A 484 19.92 -8.37 -5.73
C ASP A 484 18.60 -8.10 -5.01
N SER A 485 17.60 -8.91 -5.33
CA SER A 485 16.32 -8.94 -4.62
C SER A 485 15.84 -10.38 -4.46
N SER A 486 15.07 -10.63 -3.41
CA SER A 486 14.41 -11.92 -3.20
C SER A 486 13.11 -11.70 -2.46
N SER A 487 12.09 -12.44 -2.85
CA SER A 487 10.80 -12.47 -2.17
C SER A 487 10.72 -13.65 -1.20
N ALA A 488 9.89 -13.50 -0.16
CA ALA A 488 9.66 -14.50 0.87
C ALA A 488 8.23 -14.44 1.41
N VAL A 489 7.76 -15.53 2.01
CA VAL A 489 6.54 -15.58 2.83
C VAL A 489 6.88 -16.08 4.23
N TYR A 490 6.59 -15.26 5.22
CA TYR A 490 6.74 -15.54 6.65
C TYR A 490 5.40 -15.96 7.25
N VAL A 491 5.45 -16.82 8.27
CA VAL A 491 4.29 -17.22 9.06
C VAL A 491 4.54 -16.82 10.51
N LEU A 492 3.66 -15.99 11.06
CA LEU A 492 3.73 -15.44 12.42
C LEU A 492 2.55 -15.97 13.25
N LYS A 493 2.74 -16.25 14.53
CA LYS A 493 1.65 -16.63 15.44
C LYS A 493 0.82 -15.39 15.78
N ALA A 494 -0.49 -15.38 15.50
CA ALA A 494 -1.27 -14.13 15.46
C ALA A 494 -1.38 -13.40 16.82
N ASP A 495 -1.34 -14.11 17.94
CA ASP A 495 -1.45 -13.52 19.29
C ASP A 495 -0.14 -12.88 19.80
N THR A 496 1.02 -13.18 19.21
CA THR A 496 2.33 -12.64 19.61
C THR A 496 3.09 -11.93 18.49
N LEU A 497 2.76 -12.23 17.22
CA LEU A 497 3.53 -11.90 16.01
C LEU A 497 4.98 -12.44 15.99
N ASN A 498 5.31 -13.42 16.84
CA ASN A 498 6.56 -14.16 16.74
C ASN A 498 6.56 -15.06 15.49
N LYS A 499 7.69 -15.13 14.76
CA LYS A 499 7.86 -15.99 13.59
C LYS A 499 7.82 -17.48 13.97
N VAL A 500 7.07 -18.26 13.21
CA VAL A 500 6.90 -19.72 13.35
C VAL A 500 7.60 -20.47 12.21
N GLY A 501 7.53 -19.95 10.98
CA GLY A 501 8.17 -20.52 9.79
C GLY A 501 8.32 -19.50 8.66
N GLU A 502 9.08 -19.84 7.62
CA GLU A 502 9.28 -19.00 6.43
C GLU A 502 9.64 -19.81 5.18
N VAL A 503 9.25 -19.30 4.00
CA VAL A 503 9.70 -19.78 2.70
C VAL A 503 10.26 -18.62 1.89
N GLY A 504 11.57 -18.61 1.68
CA GLY A 504 12.30 -17.58 0.91
C GLY A 504 12.76 -18.07 -0.47
N GLY A 505 13.54 -17.23 -1.16
CA GLY A 505 14.10 -17.56 -2.47
C GLY A 505 13.08 -17.56 -3.62
N LEU A 506 11.97 -16.83 -3.45
CA LEU A 506 10.95 -16.63 -4.49
C LEU A 506 11.40 -15.44 -5.36
N GLY A 507 11.45 -15.60 -6.69
CA GLY A 507 11.79 -14.52 -7.62
C GLY A 507 13.19 -13.95 -7.38
N ALA A 508 14.24 -14.75 -7.53
CA ALA A 508 15.62 -14.28 -7.35
C ALA A 508 15.99 -13.22 -8.40
N GLY A 509 16.32 -12.02 -7.94
CA GLY A 509 16.51 -10.82 -8.76
C GLY A 509 15.22 -10.15 -9.23
N GLU A 510 14.05 -10.56 -8.71
CA GLU A 510 12.73 -10.03 -9.03
C GLU A 510 12.04 -9.42 -7.79
N ARG A 511 10.87 -8.79 -7.98
CA ARG A 511 9.99 -8.35 -6.88
C ARG A 511 8.60 -8.97 -7.00
N ILE A 512 7.88 -9.06 -5.88
CA ILE A 512 6.45 -9.41 -5.88
C ILE A 512 5.66 -8.40 -6.72
N TYR A 513 4.79 -8.91 -7.58
CA TYR A 513 3.78 -8.16 -8.33
C TYR A 513 2.34 -8.53 -7.94
N SER A 514 2.11 -9.73 -7.38
CA SER A 514 0.84 -10.08 -6.75
C SER A 514 0.99 -11.20 -5.73
N VAL A 515 0.10 -11.25 -4.75
CA VAL A 515 0.00 -12.30 -3.75
C VAL A 515 -1.46 -12.69 -3.57
N ARG A 516 -1.73 -13.97 -3.36
CA ARG A 516 -3.04 -14.44 -2.92
C ARG A 516 -2.87 -15.64 -1.99
N PHE A 517 -3.65 -15.67 -0.91
CA PHE A 517 -3.81 -16.85 -0.08
C PHE A 517 -5.22 -17.45 -0.27
N ILE A 518 -5.32 -18.78 -0.36
CA ILE A 518 -6.60 -19.50 -0.50
C ILE A 518 -6.59 -20.69 0.45
N GLY A 519 -7.27 -20.56 1.59
CA GLY A 519 -7.14 -21.54 2.67
C GLY A 519 -5.65 -21.71 3.03
N PRO A 520 -5.09 -22.92 3.03
CA PRO A 520 -3.70 -23.18 3.38
C PRO A 520 -2.71 -23.09 2.19
N VAL A 521 -3.13 -22.64 1.01
CA VAL A 521 -2.24 -22.48 -0.16
C VAL A 521 -1.92 -21.00 -0.38
N GLY A 522 -0.65 -20.68 -0.58
CA GLY A 522 -0.19 -19.35 -1.02
C GLY A 522 0.13 -19.35 -2.51
N TYR A 523 -0.12 -18.22 -3.16
CA TYR A 523 0.20 -17.92 -4.55
C TYR A 523 1.00 -16.62 -4.56
N VAL A 524 2.17 -16.62 -5.19
CA VAL A 524 3.05 -15.44 -5.29
C VAL A 524 3.50 -15.29 -6.73
N VAL A 525 3.30 -14.10 -7.28
CA VAL A 525 3.75 -13.69 -8.61
C VAL A 525 4.91 -12.73 -8.43
N THR A 526 6.03 -13.01 -9.11
CA THR A 526 7.19 -12.13 -9.18
C THR A 526 7.50 -11.78 -10.63
N PHE A 527 8.17 -10.66 -10.89
CA PHE A 527 8.50 -10.31 -12.28
C PHE A 527 9.77 -9.46 -12.43
N LYS A 528 10.58 -9.85 -13.41
CA LYS A 528 11.61 -9.03 -14.06
C LYS A 528 11.48 -9.04 -15.59
N GLN A 529 11.20 -10.20 -16.18
CA GLN A 529 11.03 -10.40 -17.64
C GLN A 529 10.01 -11.49 -17.99
N VAL A 530 9.86 -12.51 -17.14
CA VAL A 530 8.93 -13.65 -17.23
C VAL A 530 8.42 -13.87 -15.80
N ASP A 531 7.11 -14.06 -15.61
CA ASP A 531 6.49 -14.24 -14.28
C ASP A 531 6.41 -15.73 -13.92
N PRO A 532 7.14 -16.19 -12.88
CA PRO A 532 6.83 -17.44 -12.20
C PRO A 532 5.67 -17.24 -11.19
N LEU A 533 4.47 -17.70 -11.54
CA LEU A 533 3.40 -17.96 -10.58
C LEU A 533 3.85 -19.12 -9.67
N TYR A 534 4.34 -18.79 -8.47
CA TYR A 534 4.69 -19.73 -7.43
C TYR A 534 3.45 -20.22 -6.69
N THR A 535 3.47 -21.50 -6.33
CA THR A 535 2.50 -22.12 -5.42
C THR A 535 3.20 -22.62 -4.16
N LEU A 536 2.61 -22.31 -3.00
CA LEU A 536 3.18 -22.53 -1.68
C LEU A 536 2.21 -23.36 -0.82
N ASP A 537 2.70 -24.43 -0.21
CA ASP A 537 1.98 -25.21 0.80
C ASP A 537 2.29 -24.66 2.18
N LEU A 538 1.26 -24.10 2.83
CA LEU A 538 1.32 -23.41 4.11
C LEU A 538 0.43 -24.11 5.16
N ARG A 539 0.12 -25.42 4.96
CA ARG A 539 -0.62 -26.26 5.92
C ARG A 539 0.14 -26.48 7.23
N ASP A 540 1.47 -26.53 7.16
CA ASP A 540 2.35 -26.55 8.31
C ASP A 540 2.91 -25.13 8.50
N PRO A 541 2.50 -24.39 9.56
CA PRO A 541 2.98 -23.03 9.78
C PRO A 541 4.46 -22.97 10.20
N ALA A 542 5.05 -24.08 10.64
CA ALA A 542 6.47 -24.18 10.97
C ALA A 542 7.34 -24.65 9.78
N ALA A 543 6.75 -25.36 8.81
CA ALA A 543 7.43 -25.86 7.62
C ALA A 543 6.74 -25.47 6.28
N PRO A 544 6.48 -24.16 6.03
CA PRO A 544 5.97 -23.69 4.73
C PRO A 544 6.97 -23.96 3.61
N ARG A 545 6.48 -24.28 2.40
CA ARG A 545 7.34 -24.67 1.26
C ARG A 545 6.77 -24.28 -0.10
N LYS A 546 7.63 -24.05 -1.09
CA LYS A 546 7.24 -24.03 -2.50
C LYS A 546 6.86 -25.45 -2.95
N THR A 547 5.72 -25.61 -3.60
CA THR A 547 5.27 -26.87 -4.20
C THR A 547 5.33 -26.87 -5.73
N GLY A 548 5.13 -25.72 -6.37
CA GLY A 548 5.12 -25.59 -7.82
C GLY A 548 5.48 -24.18 -8.30
N GLU A 549 5.67 -24.06 -9.62
CA GLU A 549 6.16 -22.87 -10.31
C GLU A 549 5.70 -22.91 -11.77
N LEU A 550 4.84 -21.97 -12.18
CA LEU A 550 4.37 -21.84 -13.56
C LEU A 550 4.92 -20.55 -14.17
N LYS A 551 5.82 -20.67 -15.16
CA LYS A 551 6.36 -19.52 -15.90
C LYS A 551 5.45 -19.10 -17.04
N ILE A 552 5.13 -17.81 -17.09
CA ILE A 552 4.36 -17.18 -18.17
C ILE A 552 5.03 -15.90 -18.66
N THR A 553 4.74 -15.51 -19.89
CA THR A 553 5.00 -14.15 -20.39
C THR A 553 4.03 -13.16 -19.73
N GLY A 554 4.49 -11.91 -19.61
CA GLY A 554 3.77 -10.90 -18.82
C GLY A 554 3.91 -11.11 -17.31
N TYR A 555 2.99 -10.51 -16.57
CA TYR A 555 2.77 -10.76 -15.14
C TYR A 555 1.30 -10.62 -14.78
N SER A 556 0.87 -11.27 -13.69
CA SER A 556 -0.43 -10.97 -13.06
C SER A 556 -0.25 -9.95 -11.93
N ALA A 557 -0.83 -8.76 -12.04
CA ALA A 557 -0.91 -7.79 -10.94
C ALA A 557 -1.94 -8.21 -9.86
N TYR A 558 -2.95 -8.97 -10.26
CA TYR A 558 -4.03 -9.44 -9.40
C TYR A 558 -4.41 -10.89 -9.71
N LEU A 559 -4.48 -11.72 -8.65
CA LEU A 559 -4.98 -13.10 -8.66
C LEU A 559 -6.38 -13.23 -8.00
N HIS A 560 -7.46 -13.41 -8.79
CA HIS A 560 -8.84 -13.65 -8.30
C HIS A 560 -9.23 -15.14 -8.33
N PRO A 561 -9.51 -15.79 -7.18
CA PRO A 561 -9.99 -17.16 -7.13
C PRO A 561 -11.34 -17.38 -7.85
N ALA A 562 -11.33 -18.09 -8.98
CA ALA A 562 -12.54 -18.42 -9.74
C ALA A 562 -13.36 -19.58 -9.16
N GLY A 563 -12.79 -20.30 -8.18
CA GLY A 563 -13.38 -21.46 -7.54
C GLY A 563 -12.91 -22.79 -8.14
N ASP A 564 -13.04 -23.85 -7.34
CA ASP A 564 -12.89 -25.25 -7.79
C ASP A 564 -11.52 -25.55 -8.40
N GLY A 565 -10.47 -25.06 -7.73
CA GLY A 565 -9.10 -25.16 -8.22
C GLY A 565 -8.74 -24.16 -9.32
N ARG A 566 -9.58 -23.16 -9.64
CA ARG A 566 -9.26 -22.14 -10.67
C ARG A 566 -8.89 -20.78 -10.08
N LEU A 567 -7.99 -20.09 -10.78
CA LEU A 567 -7.48 -18.75 -10.44
C LEU A 567 -7.47 -17.88 -11.71
N ILE A 568 -7.93 -16.63 -11.63
CA ILE A 568 -7.87 -15.65 -12.71
C ILE A 568 -6.71 -14.70 -12.43
N GLY A 569 -5.79 -14.55 -13.38
CA GLY A 569 -4.75 -13.52 -13.36
C GLY A 569 -5.13 -12.32 -14.21
N LEU A 570 -5.10 -11.13 -13.63
CA LEU A 570 -5.30 -9.84 -14.28
C LEU A 570 -3.97 -9.07 -14.24
N GLY A 571 -3.51 -8.53 -15.37
CA GLY A 571 -2.21 -7.88 -15.45
C GLY A 571 -1.84 -7.48 -16.88
N GLN A 572 -0.56 -7.58 -17.21
CA GLN A 572 0.00 -7.18 -18.52
C GLN A 572 0.69 -8.36 -19.19
N GLU A 573 0.47 -8.55 -20.49
CA GLU A 573 1.36 -9.36 -21.33
C GLU A 573 2.67 -8.60 -21.58
N ALA A 574 3.80 -9.30 -21.70
CA ALA A 574 5.10 -8.70 -21.92
C ALA A 574 5.93 -9.48 -22.95
N SER A 575 6.73 -8.74 -23.71
CA SER A 575 7.79 -9.32 -24.54
C SER A 575 8.90 -9.94 -23.68
N GLU A 576 9.70 -10.84 -24.26
CA GLU A 576 10.88 -11.49 -23.64
C GLU A 576 11.91 -10.49 -23.04
N LYS A 577 11.82 -9.21 -23.41
CA LYS A 577 12.67 -8.12 -22.90
C LYS A 577 12.04 -7.39 -21.69
N GLY A 578 10.97 -7.90 -21.10
CA GLY A 578 10.23 -7.31 -19.99
C GLY A 578 9.33 -6.11 -20.33
N ARG A 579 9.33 -5.63 -21.59
CA ARG A 579 8.44 -4.55 -22.03
C ARG A 579 7.00 -5.04 -22.15
N THR A 580 6.09 -4.39 -21.41
CA THR A 580 4.64 -4.61 -21.45
C THR A 580 4.04 -4.29 -22.82
N LEU A 581 2.97 -5.02 -23.17
CA LEU A 581 2.33 -5.00 -24.50
C LEU A 581 0.81 -4.75 -24.44
N GLY A 582 0.19 -4.84 -23.26
CA GLY A 582 -1.23 -4.60 -23.06
C GLY A 582 -1.90 -5.57 -22.06
N THR A 583 -3.14 -5.27 -21.68
CA THR A 583 -3.90 -6.00 -20.65
C THR A 583 -4.04 -7.50 -20.97
N GLN A 584 -3.82 -8.31 -19.95
CA GLN A 584 -3.94 -9.76 -19.96
C GLN A 584 -4.96 -10.23 -18.93
N VAL A 585 -5.82 -11.17 -19.32
CA VAL A 585 -6.68 -11.95 -18.41
C VAL A 585 -6.41 -13.43 -18.65
N SER A 586 -5.74 -14.09 -17.71
CA SER A 586 -5.43 -15.52 -17.75
C SER A 586 -6.35 -16.31 -16.83
N LEU A 587 -6.72 -17.53 -17.22
CA LEU A 587 -7.33 -18.52 -16.34
C LEU A 587 -6.31 -19.63 -16.08
N PHE A 588 -6.10 -19.98 -14.82
CA PHE A 588 -5.21 -21.05 -14.37
C PHE A 588 -6.00 -22.15 -13.67
N ASP A 589 -5.54 -23.38 -13.83
CA ASP A 589 -5.83 -24.50 -12.94
C ASP A 589 -4.68 -24.61 -11.94
N VAL A 590 -5.08 -24.63 -10.67
CA VAL A 590 -4.29 -24.72 -9.45
C VAL A 590 -4.92 -25.74 -8.47
N GLY A 591 -5.76 -26.65 -8.97
CA GLY A 591 -6.37 -27.72 -8.21
C GLY A 591 -5.36 -28.72 -7.64
N ASP A 592 -4.22 -28.86 -8.31
CA ASP A 592 -2.98 -29.43 -7.75
C ASP A 592 -1.92 -28.32 -7.58
N PRO A 593 -1.64 -27.87 -6.33
CA PRO A 593 -0.60 -26.89 -6.05
C PRO A 593 0.84 -27.34 -6.39
N ALA A 594 1.09 -28.61 -6.76
CA ALA A 594 2.38 -29.02 -7.30
C ALA A 594 2.50 -28.79 -8.82
N ASN A 595 1.37 -28.75 -9.56
CA ASN A 595 1.34 -28.70 -11.01
C ASN A 595 0.41 -27.59 -11.56
N PRO A 596 0.60 -26.31 -11.17
CA PRO A 596 -0.20 -25.19 -11.71
C PRO A 596 -0.03 -25.04 -13.22
N ARG A 597 -1.13 -24.77 -13.95
CA ARG A 597 -1.13 -24.64 -15.43
C ARG A 597 -2.07 -23.54 -15.91
N ARG A 598 -1.69 -22.82 -16.98
CA ARG A 598 -2.57 -21.84 -17.65
C ARG A 598 -3.53 -22.58 -18.59
N LEU A 599 -4.84 -22.42 -18.36
CA LEU A 599 -5.92 -23.01 -19.15
C LEU A 599 -6.23 -22.16 -20.39
N SER A 600 -6.33 -20.85 -20.21
CA SER A 600 -6.69 -19.89 -21.26
C SER A 600 -6.10 -18.51 -20.96
N GLN A 601 -5.99 -17.70 -22.00
CA GLN A 601 -5.43 -16.36 -21.99
C GLN A 601 -6.24 -15.50 -22.96
N MET A 602 -6.75 -14.37 -22.47
CA MET A 602 -7.22 -13.26 -23.29
C MET A 602 -6.19 -12.14 -23.19
N PHE A 603 -5.80 -11.58 -24.33
CA PHE A 603 -4.85 -10.47 -24.43
C PHE A 603 -5.46 -9.36 -25.28
N GLN A 604 -5.38 -8.13 -24.77
CA GLN A 604 -5.71 -6.91 -25.50
C GLN A 604 -4.45 -6.07 -25.62
N LYS A 605 -3.94 -5.93 -26.85
CA LYS A 605 -2.76 -5.10 -27.12
C LYS A 605 -3.06 -3.62 -26.87
N ASP A 606 -2.02 -2.89 -26.46
CA ASP A 606 -1.96 -1.43 -26.31
C ASP A 606 -3.07 -0.92 -25.34
N SER A 607 -3.22 -1.60 -24.20
CA SER A 607 -4.24 -1.31 -23.19
C SER A 607 -3.79 -1.53 -21.74
N GLY A 608 -4.53 -0.95 -20.80
CA GLY A 608 -4.35 -1.14 -19.36
C GLY A 608 -5.68 -1.17 -18.64
N SER A 609 -5.74 -1.85 -17.49
CA SER A 609 -6.93 -1.93 -16.66
C SER A 609 -6.70 -1.26 -15.31
N GLU A 610 -7.71 -0.53 -14.83
CA GLU A 610 -7.70 -0.06 -13.45
C GLU A 610 -7.62 -1.26 -12.47
N ALA A 611 -8.17 -2.43 -12.82
CA ALA A 611 -8.12 -3.64 -12.00
C ALA A 611 -6.70 -4.20 -11.73
N GLU A 612 -5.65 -3.61 -12.33
CA GLU A 612 -4.25 -3.91 -12.01
C GLU A 612 -3.78 -3.23 -10.70
N TRP A 613 -4.42 -2.13 -10.26
CA TRP A 613 -4.02 -1.34 -9.07
C TRP A 613 -5.19 -0.70 -8.29
N ASP A 614 -6.37 -0.55 -8.91
CA ASP A 614 -7.68 -0.48 -8.24
C ASP A 614 -8.51 -1.77 -8.46
N PRO A 615 -8.10 -2.86 -7.82
CA PRO A 615 -8.89 -4.00 -7.37
C PRO A 615 -10.42 -3.92 -7.18
N HIS A 616 -11.01 -2.83 -6.68
CA HIS A 616 -12.47 -2.74 -6.59
C HIS A 616 -13.13 -2.60 -7.97
N ALA A 617 -12.35 -2.25 -9.00
CA ALA A 617 -12.76 -2.18 -10.39
C ALA A 617 -13.09 -3.51 -11.06
N PHE A 618 -12.53 -4.63 -10.59
CA PHE A 618 -12.85 -5.95 -11.14
C PHE A 618 -14.14 -6.51 -10.55
N LEU A 619 -14.94 -7.15 -11.39
CA LEU A 619 -16.12 -7.91 -11.00
C LEU A 619 -15.98 -9.33 -11.53
N TYR A 620 -16.21 -10.33 -10.67
CA TYR A 620 -16.42 -11.72 -11.10
C TYR A 620 -17.72 -12.27 -10.51
N TRP A 621 -18.71 -12.47 -11.37
CA TRP A 621 -20.01 -13.02 -11.02
C TRP A 621 -20.04 -14.53 -11.26
N ALA A 622 -19.54 -15.28 -10.28
CA ALA A 622 -19.39 -16.74 -10.37
C ALA A 622 -20.68 -17.49 -10.73
N LYS A 623 -21.87 -16.96 -10.41
CA LYS A 623 -23.19 -17.52 -10.78
C LYS A 623 -23.36 -17.69 -12.30
N THR A 624 -22.75 -16.82 -13.10
CA THR A 624 -22.77 -16.90 -14.58
C THR A 624 -21.38 -17.05 -15.19
N GLY A 625 -20.31 -16.97 -14.41
CA GLY A 625 -18.94 -16.86 -14.91
C GLY A 625 -18.66 -15.54 -15.63
N THR A 626 -19.48 -14.50 -15.43
CA THR A 626 -19.26 -13.19 -16.07
C THR A 626 -18.17 -12.44 -15.33
N ALA A 627 -17.10 -12.03 -16.03
CA ALA A 627 -16.06 -11.17 -15.49
C ALA A 627 -16.09 -9.81 -16.19
N VAL A 628 -15.84 -8.73 -15.45
CA VAL A 628 -15.85 -7.36 -15.97
C VAL A 628 -14.69 -6.57 -15.39
N LEU A 629 -14.01 -5.77 -16.22
CA LEU A 629 -12.92 -4.88 -15.84
C LEU A 629 -12.95 -3.60 -16.68
N PRO A 630 -12.57 -2.44 -16.12
CA PRO A 630 -12.19 -1.29 -16.94
C PRO A 630 -11.09 -1.65 -17.93
N LEU A 631 -11.14 -1.04 -19.10
CA LEU A 631 -10.18 -1.21 -20.16
C LEU A 631 -9.95 0.14 -20.83
N ASN A 632 -8.77 0.70 -20.59
CA ASN A 632 -8.28 1.87 -21.30
C ASN A 632 -7.41 1.41 -22.46
N THR A 633 -7.69 1.89 -23.68
CA THR A 633 -6.95 1.55 -24.90
C THR A 633 -6.24 2.76 -25.49
N TRP A 634 -5.04 2.58 -26.02
CA TRP A 634 -4.23 3.66 -26.59
C TRP A 634 -3.94 3.45 -28.09
N ASN A 635 -3.72 4.55 -28.80
CA ASN A 635 -3.17 4.56 -30.15
C ASN A 635 -2.02 5.58 -30.18
N GLY A 636 -0.78 5.09 -30.25
CA GLY A 636 0.40 5.91 -30.01
C GLY A 636 0.37 6.48 -28.58
N THR A 637 0.21 7.80 -28.45
CA THR A 637 0.12 8.50 -27.16
C THR A 637 -1.30 8.94 -26.78
N GLU A 638 -2.31 8.66 -27.60
CA GLU A 638 -3.70 9.09 -27.35
C GLU A 638 -4.52 7.97 -26.69
N GLN A 639 -5.21 8.25 -25.58
CA GLN A 639 -6.19 7.37 -24.96
C GLN A 639 -7.46 7.37 -25.83
N THR A 640 -7.68 6.28 -26.55
CA THR A 640 -8.71 6.20 -27.59
C THR A 640 -10.09 5.89 -27.03
N ASN A 641 -10.19 5.10 -25.97
CA ASN A 641 -11.42 4.82 -25.21
C ASN A 641 -11.09 4.43 -23.76
N GLY A 642 -11.98 4.78 -22.84
CA GLY A 642 -12.20 4.04 -21.60
C GLY A 642 -13.51 3.25 -21.71
N ALA A 643 -13.46 1.95 -21.48
CA ALA A 643 -14.58 1.03 -21.63
C ALA A 643 -14.62 0.04 -20.46
N ALA A 644 -15.68 -0.76 -20.34
CA ALA A 644 -15.69 -1.98 -19.52
C ALA A 644 -15.65 -3.19 -20.44
N LEU A 645 -14.59 -3.97 -20.37
CA LEU A 645 -14.44 -5.25 -21.07
C LEU A 645 -15.25 -6.30 -20.32
N VAL A 646 -16.20 -6.93 -21.01
CA VAL A 646 -17.01 -8.03 -20.45
C VAL A 646 -16.52 -9.35 -21.04
N LEU A 647 -16.18 -10.27 -20.15
CA LEU A 647 -15.69 -11.61 -20.43
C LEU A 647 -16.64 -12.66 -19.84
N LYS A 648 -16.62 -13.85 -20.44
CA LYS A 648 -17.24 -15.08 -19.95
C LYS A 648 -16.11 -16.05 -19.67
N ILE A 649 -16.02 -16.50 -18.41
CA ILE A 649 -15.03 -17.43 -17.91
C ILE A 649 -15.75 -18.72 -17.52
N ASP A 650 -15.35 -19.85 -18.09
CA ASP A 650 -15.92 -21.17 -17.81
C ASP A 650 -14.90 -22.09 -17.09
N GLU A 651 -15.02 -23.40 -17.27
CA GLU A 651 -14.10 -24.38 -16.69
C GLU A 651 -12.71 -24.34 -17.33
N SER A 652 -12.60 -23.85 -18.57
CA SER A 652 -11.38 -23.93 -19.39
C SER A 652 -11.05 -22.68 -20.19
N ALA A 653 -12.03 -21.85 -20.57
CA ALA A 653 -11.85 -20.74 -21.49
C ALA A 653 -12.13 -19.35 -20.86
N VAL A 654 -11.43 -18.34 -21.36
CA VAL A 654 -11.75 -16.91 -21.18
C VAL A 654 -12.18 -16.37 -22.55
N THR A 655 -13.45 -16.01 -22.70
CA THR A 655 -14.03 -15.53 -23.97
C THR A 655 -14.55 -14.10 -23.82
N LYS A 656 -14.41 -13.27 -24.86
CA LYS A 656 -14.93 -11.90 -24.86
C LYS A 656 -16.41 -11.89 -25.26
N VAL A 657 -17.26 -11.37 -24.37
CA VAL A 657 -18.68 -11.13 -24.65
C VAL A 657 -18.85 -9.81 -25.39
N GLY A 658 -18.17 -8.76 -24.93
CA GLY A 658 -18.26 -7.44 -25.55
C GLY A 658 -17.48 -6.35 -24.80
N THR A 659 -17.82 -5.11 -25.08
CA THR A 659 -17.32 -3.92 -24.35
C THR A 659 -18.44 -2.92 -24.17
N ILE A 660 -18.71 -2.51 -22.93
CA ILE A 660 -19.64 -1.42 -22.62
C ILE A 660 -18.87 -0.10 -22.68
N VAL A 661 -19.48 0.94 -23.24
CA VAL A 661 -18.97 2.31 -23.27
C VAL A 661 -20.02 3.29 -22.74
N HIS A 662 -19.55 4.31 -22.03
CA HIS A 662 -20.34 5.47 -21.61
C HIS A 662 -20.28 6.58 -22.68
N ALA A 663 -21.09 7.63 -22.53
CA ALA A 663 -20.92 8.84 -23.32
C ALA A 663 -19.55 9.49 -23.02
N ARG A 664 -18.93 10.14 -24.00
CA ARG A 664 -17.69 10.91 -23.77
C ARG A 664 -17.99 12.28 -23.15
N PRO A 665 -17.06 12.85 -22.36
CA PRO A 665 -17.20 14.22 -21.85
C PRO A 665 -17.22 15.22 -23.02
N LYS A 666 -18.05 16.26 -22.91
CA LYS A 666 -18.08 17.37 -23.86
C LYS A 666 -17.27 18.55 -23.32
N PRO A 667 -16.56 19.32 -24.15
CA PRO A 667 -15.96 20.59 -23.72
C PRO A 667 -17.03 21.54 -23.17
N ALA A 668 -16.74 22.20 -22.05
CA ALA A 668 -17.64 23.14 -21.42
C ALA A 668 -17.41 24.57 -21.95
N GLY A 669 -18.46 25.20 -22.48
CA GLY A 669 -18.38 26.55 -23.04
C GLY A 669 -17.32 26.66 -24.15
N ASN A 670 -16.36 27.58 -23.97
CA ASN A 670 -15.29 27.85 -24.93
C ASN A 670 -14.03 26.98 -24.71
N ALA A 671 -14.08 25.94 -23.87
CA ALA A 671 -12.93 25.08 -23.61
C ALA A 671 -12.48 24.34 -24.88
N ARG A 672 -11.17 24.40 -25.20
CA ARG A 672 -10.59 23.74 -26.38
C ARG A 672 -10.53 22.20 -26.25
N PHE A 673 -10.59 21.70 -25.02
CA PHE A 673 -10.51 20.28 -24.68
C PHE A 673 -11.65 19.91 -23.73
N ALA A 674 -12.07 18.66 -23.74
CA ALA A 674 -12.99 18.14 -22.73
C ALA A 674 -12.26 17.97 -21.37
N PRO A 675 -12.99 17.98 -20.24
CA PRO A 675 -12.45 17.52 -18.97
C PRO A 675 -11.86 16.11 -19.09
N TYR A 676 -10.87 15.80 -18.24
CA TYR A 676 -10.42 14.42 -18.06
C TYR A 676 -11.59 13.55 -17.57
N ASP A 677 -11.70 12.35 -18.14
CA ASP A 677 -12.66 11.33 -17.77
C ASP A 677 -11.88 10.01 -17.60
N PRO A 678 -11.87 9.39 -16.40
CA PRO A 678 -11.23 8.10 -16.19
C PRO A 678 -11.93 6.95 -16.93
N GLY A 679 -13.13 7.20 -17.46
CA GLY A 679 -13.99 6.18 -18.07
C GLY A 679 -14.74 5.38 -17.02
N ILE A 680 -15.16 4.17 -17.38
CA ILE A 680 -15.86 3.27 -16.44
C ILE A 680 -14.84 2.77 -15.40
N ARG A 681 -15.09 3.04 -14.12
CA ARG A 681 -14.21 2.67 -12.99
C ARG A 681 -14.70 1.45 -12.19
N ARG A 682 -16.00 1.17 -12.20
CA ARG A 682 -16.63 0.08 -11.43
C ARG A 682 -17.73 -0.61 -12.23
N SER A 683 -18.03 -1.83 -11.84
CA SER A 683 -19.21 -2.56 -12.31
C SER A 683 -19.78 -3.46 -11.22
N ILE A 684 -21.10 -3.63 -11.19
CA ILE A 684 -21.84 -4.46 -10.23
C ILE A 684 -22.99 -5.18 -10.93
N VAL A 685 -23.36 -6.36 -10.45
CA VAL A 685 -24.56 -7.09 -10.90
C VAL A 685 -25.72 -6.82 -9.95
N ILE A 686 -26.91 -6.56 -10.48
CA ILE A 686 -28.16 -6.51 -9.71
C ILE A 686 -29.23 -7.28 -10.49
N GLY A 687 -29.66 -8.42 -9.96
CA GLY A 687 -30.51 -9.37 -10.67
C GLY A 687 -29.86 -9.83 -11.98
N ASP A 688 -30.61 -9.73 -13.08
CA ASP A 688 -30.13 -10.03 -14.44
C ASP A 688 -29.58 -8.77 -15.17
N SER A 689 -29.24 -7.71 -14.44
CA SER A 689 -28.67 -6.47 -14.98
C SER A 689 -27.21 -6.27 -14.56
N LEU A 690 -26.35 -5.95 -15.53
CA LEU A 690 -24.99 -5.45 -15.31
C LEU A 690 -25.02 -3.92 -15.28
N TRP A 691 -24.52 -3.33 -14.20
CA TRP A 691 -24.37 -1.88 -14.03
C TRP A 691 -22.90 -1.49 -14.16
N THR A 692 -22.64 -0.33 -14.79
CA THR A 692 -21.30 0.24 -14.99
C THR A 692 -21.30 1.71 -14.56
N VAL A 693 -20.18 2.17 -13.95
CA VAL A 693 -20.09 3.45 -13.22
C VAL A 693 -18.96 4.32 -13.79
N SER A 694 -19.23 5.58 -14.13
CA SER A 694 -18.20 6.61 -14.37
C SER A 694 -18.61 7.98 -13.80
N ASP A 695 -17.70 8.94 -13.86
CA ASP A 695 -17.90 10.37 -13.58
C ASP A 695 -19.09 11.03 -14.31
N LEU A 696 -19.62 10.38 -15.35
CA LEU A 696 -20.67 10.90 -16.21
C LEU A 696 -22.04 10.25 -15.95
N GLY A 697 -22.10 9.15 -15.20
CA GLY A 697 -23.35 8.44 -14.91
C GLY A 697 -23.21 6.94 -14.69
N LEU A 698 -24.37 6.30 -14.52
CA LEU A 698 -24.52 4.85 -14.51
C LEU A 698 -25.09 4.37 -15.85
N LYS A 699 -24.54 3.29 -16.42
CA LYS A 699 -25.19 2.57 -17.52
C LYS A 699 -25.65 1.19 -17.06
N VAL A 700 -26.84 0.79 -17.52
CA VAL A 700 -27.45 -0.51 -17.23
C VAL A 700 -27.59 -1.31 -18.51
N ASN A 701 -27.05 -2.53 -18.51
CA ASN A 701 -27.04 -3.47 -19.62
C ASN A 701 -27.59 -4.83 -19.16
N ALA A 702 -28.17 -5.60 -20.08
CA ALA A 702 -28.61 -6.96 -19.78
C ALA A 702 -27.40 -7.88 -19.51
N LEU A 703 -27.41 -8.67 -18.44
CA LEU A 703 -26.25 -9.49 -18.05
C LEU A 703 -25.92 -10.63 -19.04
N ASN A 704 -26.91 -11.06 -19.83
CA ASN A 704 -26.83 -12.22 -20.73
C ASN A 704 -26.28 -11.87 -22.13
N ASP A 705 -26.65 -10.71 -22.69
CA ASP A 705 -26.35 -10.32 -24.09
C ASP A 705 -25.82 -8.88 -24.24
N LEU A 706 -25.71 -8.15 -23.12
CA LEU A 706 -25.29 -6.74 -23.06
C LEU A 706 -26.19 -5.75 -23.80
N ALA A 707 -27.46 -6.08 -24.08
CA ALA A 707 -28.41 -5.11 -24.61
C ALA A 707 -28.52 -3.87 -23.68
N ASP A 708 -28.49 -2.67 -24.26
CA ASP A 708 -28.63 -1.40 -23.54
C ASP A 708 -30.02 -1.29 -22.91
N GLN A 709 -30.10 -1.11 -21.58
CA GLN A 709 -31.36 -1.05 -20.84
C GLN A 709 -31.64 0.31 -20.18
N ALA A 710 -30.60 1.07 -19.80
CA ALA A 710 -30.74 2.46 -19.33
C ALA A 710 -29.41 3.23 -19.35
N TRP A 711 -29.50 4.55 -19.41
CA TRP A 711 -28.44 5.49 -19.07
C TRP A 711 -28.96 6.49 -18.04
N ILE A 712 -28.23 6.66 -16.93
CA ILE A 712 -28.59 7.50 -15.79
C ILE A 712 -27.47 8.54 -15.64
N PRO A 713 -27.58 9.72 -16.29
CA PRO A 713 -26.52 10.71 -16.28
C PRO A 713 -26.30 11.31 -14.88
N PHE A 714 -25.07 11.70 -14.60
CA PHE A 714 -24.74 12.60 -13.50
C PHE A 714 -24.63 14.03 -14.04
N ASP A 715 -25.60 14.87 -13.68
CA ASP A 715 -25.63 16.28 -14.09
C ASP A 715 -24.33 16.99 -13.68
N GLN A 716 -23.70 17.65 -14.66
CA GLN A 716 -22.41 18.33 -14.50
C GLN A 716 -22.55 19.76 -13.92
N THR A 717 -23.74 20.12 -13.40
CA THR A 717 -24.19 21.52 -13.26
C THR A 717 -24.86 21.83 -11.90
N SER A 718 -24.51 21.11 -10.83
CA SER A 718 -25.08 21.25 -9.47
C SER A 718 -24.05 21.60 -8.40
#